data_AF-A0A1H4ARG8-F1
#
_entry.id   AF-A0A1H4ARG8-F1
#
_cell.length_a   1.000
_cell.length_b   1.000
_cell.length_c   1.000
_cell.angle_alpha   90.00
_cell.angle_beta   90.00
_cell.angle_gamma   90.00
#
_symmetry.space_group_name_H-M   'P 1'
#
loop_
_entity.id
_entity.type
_entity.pdbx_description
1 polymer ?
#
loop_
_entity_poly.entity_id
_entity_poly.type
_entity_poly.pdbx_seq_one_letter_code
_entity_poly.pdbx_strand_id
1 'polypeptide(L)'
;MNSYNQFQVDIYRDMAKTQHLHTDVELLYVIEGSIKVKLKDTVFVLERDDVLVINSSIQHSIETVEKSIVCSIKYDYQILVHILKKPNSFFLCNSATDKTKSYDGVIGLCRDIVYQHVTSLKKTQSLIYSMLYKLLDELVEHYMIDDTNTEISENYDADEKLQIIIHYVHTNYQDGISLSDLAKQMYTSTSTLSRLFKKQTGTYFAEYVNQVRTRYAIDELLYTEKNMTKIAMDCGFSNASAFTKVFREIYNMAPTEYRQKMKGQVAKETIVDEDIREKIETEYKRADDDSKPEALVDAFIDVKKSEDLKRNWNRLVNVGFIHDILRANNQYHIQYLAKEIGFTYARIWMIFNTKTMVSDGVTVGDYNFDMIFEALDFLVENRITPWLDFTNRPYANVTNPEESAWFEDIRIKYKDERVWENLYKQFFKALIRRYGEKEISYWRFEIGLEGFHSNYDDFYIDGGYDFVDVYSFIAETVKTLAPNAKVGYSAGASVEASKEFEAVLTKLTQQKYAPDFISTIVFPYVPKPITGLDGGKAAFVRSQDKEFEGSEIDLIYRSFDKLNIDRSKLVVAEWNLTCSNRNYLNDSAFRGCLLIRNIVKYAKDIDVWGLWIATDWQCNSYAARNIINGGGGLVSKDTIRKPIFYAIKMLNHLGTKVIARGDNYMVTRVADDEYQIICFNLVWYNSSYFIDAENQATVEEAKSYFDTKDHKKLVIKLAGVSENAGYVVKRRSVNANHGSIIDEWSKFNNDSKLERSEIKYIQEICLPELSRSHIRSRGELLTIEVDLEAEEFCVLHVFPEY
;
A
#
# COMPACT_ATOMS: atom_id res chain seq x y z
N MET A 1 -28.97 -0.22 -24.08
CA MET A 1 -29.11 0.72 -22.95
C MET A 1 -28.43 2.01 -23.33
N ASN A 2 -29.20 3.02 -23.75
CA ASN A 2 -28.71 4.38 -23.95
C ASN A 2 -29.32 5.23 -22.83
N SER A 3 -28.55 5.60 -21.82
CA SER A 3 -28.86 6.78 -21.00
C SER A 3 -27.53 7.41 -20.55
N TYR A 4 -27.38 8.70 -20.85
CA TYR A 4 -26.10 9.40 -20.93
C TYR A 4 -25.78 10.24 -19.67
N ASN A 5 -26.40 9.99 -18.52
CA ASN A 5 -25.99 10.59 -17.23
C ASN A 5 -26.33 9.66 -16.06
N GLN A 6 -25.39 8.79 -15.68
CA GLN A 6 -25.56 7.83 -14.58
C GLN A 6 -25.39 8.48 -13.19
N PHE A 7 -24.66 9.59 -13.15
CA PHE A 7 -24.33 10.32 -11.93
C PHE A 7 -24.42 11.83 -12.18
N GLN A 8 -24.76 12.59 -11.15
CA GLN A 8 -24.70 14.05 -11.15
C GLN A 8 -23.96 14.54 -9.90
N VAL A 9 -22.99 15.43 -10.07
CA VAL A 9 -22.27 16.08 -8.97
C VAL A 9 -22.43 17.58 -9.16
N ASP A 10 -23.09 18.24 -8.21
CA ASP A 10 -23.29 19.69 -8.22
C ASP A 10 -22.77 20.29 -6.91
N ILE A 11 -22.26 21.52 -6.96
CA ILE A 11 -21.88 22.30 -5.79
C ILE A 11 -22.77 23.55 -5.73
N TYR A 12 -23.47 23.72 -4.62
CA TYR A 12 -24.39 24.82 -4.39
C TYR A 12 -23.86 25.75 -3.31
N ARG A 13 -23.96 27.06 -3.54
CA ARG A 13 -23.86 28.08 -2.49
C ARG A 13 -25.27 28.42 -2.01
N ASP A 14 -25.49 28.44 -0.71
CA ASP A 14 -26.76 28.78 -0.08
C ASP A 14 -27.94 27.99 -0.68
N MET A 15 -27.82 26.67 -0.66
CA MET A 15 -28.79 25.75 -1.24
C MET A 15 -30.18 25.96 -0.62
N ALA A 16 -31.15 26.35 -1.47
CA ALA A 16 -32.55 26.49 -1.11
C ALA A 16 -33.41 25.75 -2.13
N LYS A 17 -34.00 24.63 -1.71
CA LYS A 17 -34.96 23.85 -2.50
C LYS A 17 -36.29 23.77 -1.74
N THR A 18 -37.35 24.29 -2.36
CA THR A 18 -38.73 24.11 -1.86
C THR A 18 -39.10 22.63 -1.83
N GLN A 19 -40.18 22.29 -1.13
CA GLN A 19 -40.62 20.90 -0.96
C GLN A 19 -40.80 20.18 -2.30
N HIS A 20 -40.04 19.11 -2.51
CA HIS A 20 -40.02 18.31 -3.74
C HIS A 20 -39.71 16.84 -3.46
N LEU A 21 -39.74 16.01 -4.51
CA LEU A 21 -39.30 14.61 -4.47
C LEU A 21 -38.72 14.23 -5.84
N HIS A 22 -37.80 13.28 -5.85
CA HIS A 22 -37.22 12.68 -7.06
C HIS A 22 -36.89 11.22 -6.83
N THR A 23 -36.63 10.49 -7.91
CA THR A 23 -36.33 9.04 -7.86
C THR A 23 -34.87 8.72 -7.60
N ASP A 24 -34.00 9.72 -7.73
CA ASP A 24 -32.57 9.54 -7.57
C ASP A 24 -32.25 9.43 -6.08
N VAL A 25 -31.22 8.67 -5.73
CA VAL A 25 -30.65 8.73 -4.38
C VAL A 25 -29.69 9.91 -4.35
N GLU A 26 -29.96 10.90 -3.50
CA GLU A 26 -29.16 12.12 -3.36
C GLU A 26 -28.37 12.07 -2.05
N LEU A 27 -27.05 12.18 -2.14
CA LEU A 27 -26.16 12.39 -1.00
C LEU A 27 -25.82 13.87 -0.92
N LEU A 28 -26.08 14.45 0.24
CA LEU A 28 -25.68 15.80 0.60
C LEU A 28 -24.43 15.73 1.48
N TYR A 29 -23.42 16.53 1.13
CA TYR A 29 -22.19 16.71 1.90
C TYR A 29 -21.96 18.21 2.14
N VAL A 30 -21.88 18.63 3.39
CA VAL A 30 -21.69 20.04 3.76
C VAL A 30 -20.21 20.37 3.83
N ILE A 31 -19.73 21.17 2.88
CA ILE A 31 -18.34 21.62 2.82
C ILE A 31 -18.12 22.76 3.82
N GLU A 32 -19.06 23.70 3.90
CA GLU A 32 -18.98 24.88 4.77
C GLU A 32 -20.37 25.31 5.23
N GLY A 33 -20.45 25.83 6.45
CA GLY A 33 -21.68 26.36 7.05
C GLY A 33 -22.63 25.25 7.51
N SER A 34 -23.92 25.54 7.47
CA SER A 34 -24.95 24.60 7.89
C SER A 34 -26.23 24.74 7.06
N ILE A 35 -26.87 23.59 6.84
CA ILE A 35 -28.16 23.48 6.15
C ILE A 35 -29.18 22.76 7.01
N LYS A 36 -30.44 23.13 6.83
CA LYS A 36 -31.60 22.45 7.39
C LYS A 36 -32.26 21.62 6.30
N VAL A 37 -32.30 20.31 6.51
CA VAL A 37 -32.97 19.36 5.62
C VAL A 37 -34.21 18.82 6.30
N LYS A 38 -35.38 19.10 5.74
CA LYS A 38 -36.65 18.54 6.22
C LYS A 38 -37.01 17.32 5.38
N LEU A 39 -37.02 16.13 6.00
CA LEU A 39 -37.50 14.89 5.38
C LEU A 39 -38.87 14.53 6.00
N LYS A 40 -39.93 14.50 5.19
CA LYS A 40 -41.32 14.34 5.68
C LYS A 40 -41.62 15.35 6.81
N ASP A 41 -41.85 14.86 8.04
CA ASP A 41 -42.14 15.67 9.24
C ASP A 41 -40.92 15.90 10.15
N THR A 42 -39.76 15.33 9.83
CA THR A 42 -38.54 15.44 10.63
C THR A 42 -37.58 16.46 10.03
N VAL A 43 -36.90 17.20 10.88
CA VAL A 43 -35.95 18.25 10.49
C VAL A 43 -34.57 17.89 11.00
N PHE A 44 -33.60 17.83 10.09
CA PHE A 44 -32.19 17.60 10.36
C PHE A 44 -31.42 18.90 10.12
N VAL A 45 -30.45 19.18 10.98
CA VAL A 45 -29.47 20.26 10.77
C VAL A 45 -28.15 19.58 10.50
N LEU A 46 -27.58 19.81 9.33
CA LEU A 46 -26.26 19.33 8.96
C LEU A 46 -25.28 20.48 9.12
N GLU A 47 -24.19 20.20 9.81
CA GLU A 47 -23.06 21.11 9.97
C GLU A 47 -21.92 20.71 9.03
N ARG A 48 -20.82 21.47 9.03
CA ARG A 48 -19.61 21.14 8.28
C ARG A 48 -19.20 19.68 8.50
N ASP A 49 -18.82 19.02 7.40
CA ASP A 49 -18.43 17.61 7.31
C ASP A 49 -19.55 16.59 7.56
N ASP A 50 -20.80 17.04 7.76
CA ASP A 50 -21.92 16.10 7.81
C ASP A 50 -22.33 15.61 6.40
N VAL A 51 -22.78 14.35 6.38
CA VAL A 51 -23.36 13.67 5.23
C VAL A 51 -24.77 13.18 5.53
N LEU A 52 -25.67 13.31 4.54
CA LEU A 52 -27.03 12.76 4.58
C LEU A 52 -27.39 12.16 3.23
N VAL A 53 -27.82 10.91 3.24
CA VAL A 53 -28.46 10.26 2.09
C VAL A 53 -29.98 10.44 2.15
N ILE A 54 -30.53 11.01 1.09
CA ILE A 54 -31.95 11.11 0.82
C ILE A 54 -32.32 9.99 -0.15
N ASN A 55 -33.04 9.00 0.36
CA ASN A 55 -33.48 7.85 -0.45
C ASN A 55 -34.51 8.26 -1.50
N SER A 56 -34.61 7.43 -2.54
CA SER A 56 -35.55 7.61 -3.64
C SER A 56 -36.98 7.86 -3.14
N SER A 57 -37.61 8.87 -3.71
CA SER A 57 -39.02 9.22 -3.49
C SER A 57 -39.38 9.64 -2.07
N ILE A 58 -38.39 10.04 -1.27
CA ILE A 58 -38.63 10.74 0.00
C ILE A 58 -38.88 12.22 -0.29
N GLN A 59 -40.04 12.72 0.14
CA GLN A 59 -40.37 14.13 0.06
C GLN A 59 -39.48 14.95 1.01
N HIS A 60 -38.80 15.96 0.48
CA HIS A 60 -37.87 16.77 1.25
C HIS A 60 -37.79 18.24 0.80
N SER A 61 -37.28 19.09 1.69
CA SER A 61 -36.91 20.48 1.39
C SER A 61 -35.57 20.81 2.05
N ILE A 62 -34.81 21.71 1.44
CA ILE A 62 -33.48 22.12 1.91
C ILE A 62 -33.49 23.63 2.06
N GLU A 63 -33.10 24.12 3.23
CA GLU A 63 -33.00 25.54 3.54
C GLU A 63 -31.64 25.81 4.16
N THR A 64 -30.98 26.88 3.73
CA THR A 64 -29.72 27.32 4.29
C THR A 64 -29.95 28.04 5.62
N VAL A 65 -29.23 27.65 6.67
CA VAL A 65 -29.34 28.29 8.01
C VAL A 65 -28.40 29.48 8.10
N GLU A 66 -27.15 29.30 7.66
CA GLU A 66 -26.10 30.31 7.53
C GLU A 66 -25.39 30.14 6.19
N LYS A 67 -24.53 31.08 5.76
CA LYS A 67 -23.82 30.96 4.48
C LYS A 67 -23.20 29.57 4.31
N SER A 68 -23.62 28.84 3.29
CA SER A 68 -23.27 27.42 3.13
C SER A 68 -22.72 27.08 1.75
N ILE A 69 -21.85 26.08 1.71
CA ILE A 69 -21.39 25.42 0.49
C ILE A 69 -21.67 23.93 0.65
N VAL A 70 -22.44 23.37 -0.28
CA VAL A 70 -22.93 21.99 -0.19
C VAL A 70 -22.66 21.27 -1.51
N CYS A 71 -22.05 20.09 -1.43
CA CYS A 71 -21.98 19.16 -2.54
C CYS A 71 -23.18 18.24 -2.54
N SER A 72 -23.80 18.09 -3.71
CA SER A 72 -24.92 17.19 -3.97
C SER A 72 -24.49 16.15 -4.99
N ILE A 73 -24.46 14.89 -4.58
CA ILE A 73 -24.13 13.75 -5.44
C ILE A 73 -25.39 12.93 -5.65
N LYS A 74 -25.80 12.69 -6.90
CA LYS A 74 -27.00 11.92 -7.24
C LYS A 74 -26.66 10.69 -8.05
N TYR A 75 -27.29 9.58 -7.66
CA TYR A 75 -27.27 8.31 -8.37
C TYR A 75 -28.60 8.11 -9.07
N ASP A 76 -28.58 7.97 -10.40
CA ASP A 76 -29.80 7.68 -11.17
C ASP A 76 -30.39 6.33 -10.74
N TYR A 77 -31.71 6.26 -10.69
CA TYR A 77 -32.42 5.06 -10.26
C TYR A 77 -32.05 3.83 -11.11
N GLN A 78 -31.85 3.97 -12.43
CA GLN A 78 -31.55 2.83 -13.30
C GLN A 78 -30.19 2.22 -13.01
N ILE A 79 -29.18 3.06 -12.73
CA ILE A 79 -27.83 2.56 -12.44
C ILE A 79 -27.82 1.82 -11.09
N LEU A 80 -28.56 2.31 -10.10
CA LEU A 80 -28.72 1.63 -8.81
C LEU A 80 -29.41 0.28 -8.96
N VAL A 81 -30.53 0.20 -9.68
CA VAL A 81 -31.22 -1.08 -9.91
C VAL A 81 -30.32 -2.06 -10.68
N HIS A 82 -29.55 -1.57 -11.65
CA HIS A 82 -28.63 -2.39 -12.42
C HIS A 82 -27.50 -2.99 -11.57
N ILE A 83 -26.86 -2.16 -10.74
CA ILE A 83 -25.72 -2.57 -9.89
C ILE A 83 -26.18 -3.44 -8.73
N LEU A 84 -27.19 -2.97 -7.98
CA LEU A 84 -27.64 -3.60 -6.75
C LEU A 84 -28.51 -4.84 -7.01
N LYS A 85 -29.02 -4.98 -8.24
CA LYS A 85 -29.98 -6.03 -8.64
C LYS A 85 -31.24 -6.07 -7.75
N LYS A 86 -31.50 -4.99 -7.01
CA LYS A 86 -32.63 -4.82 -6.10
C LYS A 86 -33.30 -3.46 -6.37
N PRO A 87 -34.62 -3.41 -6.63
CA PRO A 87 -35.34 -2.16 -6.89
C PRO A 87 -35.62 -1.32 -5.63
N ASN A 88 -35.53 -1.92 -4.44
CA ASN A 88 -35.95 -1.34 -3.16
C ASN A 88 -34.77 -1.13 -2.21
N SER A 89 -33.70 -0.51 -2.69
CA SER A 89 -32.51 -0.24 -1.87
C SER A 89 -32.71 1.02 -1.03
N PHE A 90 -32.36 0.94 0.25
CA PHE A 90 -32.52 2.05 1.20
C PHE A 90 -31.28 2.16 2.07
N PHE A 91 -30.82 3.39 2.26
CA PHE A 91 -29.60 3.71 2.98
C PHE A 91 -29.91 4.49 4.26
N LEU A 92 -29.31 4.09 5.38
CA LEU A 92 -29.28 4.84 6.64
C LEU A 92 -27.92 5.51 6.82
N CYS A 93 -27.68 6.55 6.04
CA CYS A 93 -26.49 7.38 6.14
C CYS A 93 -26.91 8.80 6.54
N ASN A 94 -26.72 9.13 7.82
CA ASN A 94 -27.03 10.44 8.40
C ASN A 94 -26.10 10.71 9.59
N SER A 95 -24.97 11.36 9.33
CA SER A 95 -23.95 11.65 10.35
C SER A 95 -24.41 12.68 11.39
N ALA A 96 -25.42 13.50 11.05
CA ALA A 96 -25.93 14.54 11.95
C ALA A 96 -26.64 13.93 13.17
N THR A 97 -27.29 12.77 13.02
CA THR A 97 -28.08 12.15 14.10
C THR A 97 -27.55 10.81 14.60
N ASP A 98 -26.85 10.04 13.77
CA ASP A 98 -26.26 8.78 14.18
C ASP A 98 -24.77 8.98 14.46
N LYS A 99 -24.39 8.86 15.74
CA LYS A 99 -22.98 8.96 16.20
C LYS A 99 -22.38 7.59 16.52
N THR A 100 -23.11 6.50 16.28
CA THR A 100 -22.69 5.14 16.63
C THR A 100 -21.86 4.49 15.52
N LYS A 101 -21.94 5.02 14.29
CA LYS A 101 -21.17 4.58 13.13
C LYS A 101 -20.08 5.60 12.81
N SER A 102 -18.97 5.13 12.23
CA SER A 102 -17.98 6.01 11.61
C SER A 102 -18.45 6.38 10.20
N TYR A 103 -18.27 7.65 9.82
CA TYR A 103 -18.59 8.19 8.50
C TYR A 103 -17.33 8.59 7.71
N ASP A 104 -16.15 8.28 8.25
CA ASP A 104 -14.87 8.79 7.75
C ASP A 104 -14.60 8.35 6.30
N GLY A 105 -14.99 7.13 5.94
CA GLY A 105 -14.87 6.60 4.58
C GLY A 105 -15.71 7.39 3.57
N VAL A 106 -16.99 7.63 3.89
CA VAL A 106 -17.93 8.38 3.04
C VAL A 106 -17.49 9.85 2.93
N ILE A 107 -17.13 10.48 4.05
CA ILE A 107 -16.68 11.88 4.09
C ILE A 107 -15.39 12.04 3.29
N GLY A 108 -14.41 11.16 3.48
CA GLY A 108 -13.15 11.17 2.73
C GLY A 108 -13.37 11.08 1.22
N LEU A 109 -14.23 10.16 0.77
CA LEU A 109 -14.58 10.04 -0.65
C LEU A 109 -15.32 11.28 -1.18
N CYS A 110 -16.22 11.89 -0.39
CA CYS A 110 -16.90 13.12 -0.78
C CYS A 110 -15.91 14.29 -0.95
N ARG A 111 -14.92 14.42 -0.04
CA ARG A 111 -13.84 15.41 -0.14
C ARG A 111 -13.02 15.23 -1.42
N ASP A 112 -12.61 14.01 -1.71
CA ASP A 112 -11.85 13.68 -2.93
C ASP A 112 -12.65 14.00 -4.20
N ILE A 113 -13.94 13.63 -4.22
CA ILE A 113 -14.83 13.93 -5.35
C ILE A 113 -14.98 15.43 -5.55
N VAL A 114 -15.21 16.20 -4.48
CA VAL A 114 -15.31 17.66 -4.54
C VAL A 114 -14.03 18.27 -5.09
N TYR A 115 -12.87 17.87 -4.56
CA TYR A 115 -11.59 18.38 -5.01
C TYR A 115 -11.33 18.09 -6.48
N GLN A 116 -11.53 16.84 -6.93
CA GLN A 116 -11.34 16.49 -8.34
C GLN A 116 -12.34 17.18 -9.26
N HIS A 117 -13.59 17.32 -8.83
CA HIS A 117 -14.65 18.00 -9.61
C HIS A 117 -14.33 19.48 -9.80
N VAL A 118 -13.85 20.16 -8.75
CA VAL A 118 -13.52 21.59 -8.79
C VAL A 118 -12.22 21.86 -9.55
N THR A 119 -11.18 21.04 -9.35
CA THR A 119 -9.87 21.29 -9.96
C THR A 119 -9.84 20.99 -11.47
N SER A 120 -10.66 20.05 -11.96
CA SER A 120 -10.84 19.77 -13.40
C SER A 120 -9.52 19.61 -14.18
N LEU A 121 -8.49 19.01 -13.58
CA LEU A 121 -7.13 18.91 -14.13
C LEU A 121 -6.94 17.77 -15.16
N LYS A 122 -7.94 16.91 -15.33
CA LYS A 122 -7.82 15.68 -16.13
C LYS A 122 -8.63 15.76 -17.42
N LYS A 123 -8.17 15.05 -18.45
CA LYS A 123 -8.76 15.06 -19.80
C LYS A 123 -10.13 14.37 -19.90
N THR A 124 -10.51 13.55 -18.91
CA THR A 124 -11.76 12.77 -18.89
C THR A 124 -12.40 12.78 -17.51
N GLN A 125 -13.69 12.43 -17.43
CA GLN A 125 -14.45 12.27 -16.18
C GLN A 125 -14.25 10.88 -15.53
N SER A 126 -13.40 10.03 -16.09
CA SER A 126 -13.24 8.62 -15.68
C SER A 126 -12.83 8.47 -14.22
N LEU A 127 -11.97 9.36 -13.71
CA LEU A 127 -11.54 9.34 -12.31
C LEU A 127 -12.72 9.64 -11.37
N ILE A 128 -13.49 10.69 -11.64
CA ILE A 128 -14.67 11.05 -10.85
C ILE A 128 -15.69 9.92 -10.89
N TYR A 129 -15.95 9.31 -12.04
CA TYR A 129 -16.84 8.14 -12.11
C TYR A 129 -16.33 6.97 -11.27
N SER A 130 -15.02 6.66 -11.31
CA SER A 130 -14.45 5.60 -10.47
C SER A 130 -14.64 5.88 -8.96
N MET A 131 -14.49 7.14 -8.55
CA MET A 131 -14.71 7.57 -7.17
C MET A 131 -16.19 7.50 -6.78
N LEU A 132 -17.11 7.84 -7.70
CA LEU A 132 -18.55 7.73 -7.49
C LEU A 132 -19.01 6.27 -7.35
N TYR A 133 -18.41 5.34 -8.10
CA TYR A 133 -18.65 3.90 -7.88
C TYR A 133 -18.11 3.42 -6.53
N LYS A 134 -16.92 3.88 -6.12
CA LYS A 134 -16.35 3.56 -4.81
C LYS A 134 -17.19 4.12 -3.66
N LEU A 135 -17.70 5.34 -3.79
CA LEU A 135 -18.64 5.92 -2.84
C LEU A 135 -19.95 5.12 -2.76
N LEU A 136 -20.46 4.62 -3.89
CA LEU A 136 -21.63 3.76 -3.89
C LEU A 136 -21.36 2.43 -3.15
N ASP A 137 -20.21 1.82 -3.38
CA ASP A 137 -19.78 0.59 -2.70
C ASP A 137 -19.72 0.78 -1.17
N GLU A 138 -19.09 1.87 -0.73
CA GLU A 138 -19.04 2.26 0.70
C GLU A 138 -20.44 2.44 1.30
N LEU A 139 -21.35 3.07 0.57
CA LEU A 139 -22.75 3.23 0.98
C LEU A 139 -23.47 1.88 1.10
N VAL A 140 -23.20 0.96 0.17
CA VAL A 140 -23.80 -0.38 0.13
C VAL A 140 -23.33 -1.22 1.30
N GLU A 141 -22.02 -1.32 1.52
CA GLU A 141 -21.42 -2.20 2.53
C GLU A 141 -21.74 -1.79 3.98
N HIS A 142 -21.89 -0.48 4.23
CA HIS A 142 -21.98 0.04 5.60
C HIS A 142 -23.30 0.70 5.97
N TYR A 143 -24.11 1.11 4.98
CA TYR A 143 -25.30 1.92 5.23
C TYR A 143 -26.58 1.39 4.58
N MET A 144 -26.51 0.41 3.68
CA MET A 144 -27.70 -0.22 3.11
C MET A 144 -28.36 -1.14 4.14
N ILE A 145 -29.69 -1.11 4.22
CA ILE A 145 -30.46 -2.03 5.09
C ILE A 145 -30.76 -3.32 4.31
N ASP A 146 -30.46 -4.47 4.91
CA ASP A 146 -30.93 -5.78 4.44
C ASP A 146 -32.31 -6.15 5.03
N ASP A 147 -33.08 -6.96 4.28
CA ASP A 147 -34.47 -7.41 4.57
C ASP A 147 -34.66 -8.15 5.93
N THR A 148 -33.65 -8.23 6.77
CA THR A 148 -33.60 -9.06 7.99
C THR A 148 -33.87 -8.31 9.31
N ASN A 149 -33.88 -6.97 9.32
CA ASN A 149 -34.13 -6.20 10.55
C ASN A 149 -35.62 -5.85 10.73
N THR A 150 -36.25 -6.56 11.66
CA THR A 150 -37.71 -6.58 11.90
C THR A 150 -38.25 -5.37 12.66
N GLU A 151 -37.40 -4.49 13.21
CA GLU A 151 -37.82 -3.38 14.08
C GLU A 151 -38.17 -2.07 13.34
N ILE A 152 -37.89 -1.95 12.03
CA ILE A 152 -38.17 -0.74 11.21
C ILE A 152 -39.45 -0.93 10.34
N SER A 153 -40.11 -2.09 10.43
CA SER A 153 -41.00 -2.62 9.38
C SER A 153 -42.34 -1.87 9.14
N GLU A 154 -42.84 -1.06 10.08
CA GLU A 154 -44.19 -0.46 9.92
C GLU A 154 -44.24 0.73 8.94
N ASN A 155 -43.17 1.53 8.83
CA ASN A 155 -43.07 2.58 7.79
C ASN A 155 -42.51 2.06 6.46
N TYR A 156 -41.78 0.95 6.52
CA TYR A 156 -41.10 0.35 5.38
C TYR A 156 -42.06 -0.34 4.40
N ASP A 157 -43.10 -1.03 4.88
CA ASP A 157 -44.07 -1.74 4.01
C ASP A 157 -44.87 -0.79 3.09
N ALA A 158 -45.14 0.44 3.55
CA ALA A 158 -45.76 1.46 2.71
C ALA A 158 -44.79 1.99 1.65
N ASP A 159 -43.53 2.22 2.02
CA ASP A 159 -42.50 2.73 1.11
C ASP A 159 -42.04 1.64 0.12
N GLU A 160 -42.06 0.35 0.48
CA GLU A 160 -41.80 -0.79 -0.39
C GLU A 160 -42.85 -0.93 -1.51
N LYS A 161 -44.14 -0.83 -1.16
CA LYS A 161 -45.24 -0.81 -2.15
C LYS A 161 -45.09 0.34 -3.12
N LEU A 162 -44.62 1.50 -2.65
CA LEU A 162 -44.34 2.65 -3.51
C LEU A 162 -43.18 2.37 -4.46
N GLN A 163 -42.08 1.78 -3.97
CA GLN A 163 -40.93 1.44 -4.81
C GLN A 163 -41.29 0.41 -5.89
N ILE A 164 -42.15 -0.57 -5.60
CA ILE A 164 -42.70 -1.49 -6.61
C ILE A 164 -43.47 -0.73 -7.69
N ILE A 165 -44.31 0.24 -7.30
CA ILE A 165 -45.06 1.08 -8.24
C ILE A 165 -44.12 1.92 -9.11
N ILE A 166 -43.11 2.54 -8.49
CA ILE A 166 -42.09 3.35 -9.18
C ILE A 166 -41.31 2.48 -10.16
N HIS A 167 -40.81 1.33 -9.71
CA HIS A 167 -40.09 0.37 -10.55
C HIS A 167 -40.94 -0.05 -11.76
N TYR A 168 -42.21 -0.41 -11.53
CA TYR A 168 -43.13 -0.76 -12.60
C TYR A 168 -43.28 0.37 -13.62
N VAL A 169 -43.41 1.62 -13.16
CA VAL A 169 -43.48 2.78 -14.06
C VAL A 169 -42.18 2.94 -14.85
N HIS A 170 -41.02 2.88 -14.21
CA HIS A 170 -39.72 3.05 -14.87
C HIS A 170 -39.36 1.93 -15.86
N THR A 171 -39.82 0.70 -15.62
CA THR A 171 -39.56 -0.44 -16.52
C THR A 171 -40.57 -0.50 -17.67
N ASN A 172 -41.78 0.06 -17.51
CA ASN A 172 -42.87 -0.03 -18.48
C ASN A 172 -43.33 1.31 -19.06
N TYR A 173 -42.59 2.42 -18.85
CA TYR A 173 -43.02 3.78 -19.25
C TYR A 173 -43.31 3.92 -20.74
N GLN A 174 -42.66 3.11 -21.58
CA GLN A 174 -42.84 3.12 -23.03
C GLN A 174 -44.19 2.52 -23.46
N ASP A 175 -44.78 1.66 -22.64
CA ASP A 175 -46.01 0.93 -22.93
C ASP A 175 -47.24 1.59 -22.29
N GLY A 176 -48.42 1.04 -22.58
CA GLY A 176 -49.68 1.47 -21.97
C GLY A 176 -49.75 1.13 -20.48
N ILE A 177 -49.23 2.01 -19.61
CA ILE A 177 -49.34 1.87 -18.16
C ILE A 177 -50.77 2.21 -17.70
N SER A 178 -51.46 1.26 -17.08
CA SER A 178 -52.70 1.52 -16.36
C SER A 178 -52.57 1.17 -14.87
N LEU A 179 -53.10 2.04 -14.00
CA LEU A 179 -53.15 1.78 -12.56
C LEU A 179 -53.99 0.53 -12.24
N SER A 180 -54.93 0.17 -13.12
CA SER A 180 -55.73 -1.06 -13.02
C SER A 180 -54.91 -2.33 -13.20
N ASP A 181 -53.94 -2.34 -14.09
CA ASP A 181 -53.13 -3.54 -14.32
C ASP A 181 -52.13 -3.74 -13.18
N LEU A 182 -51.57 -2.64 -12.67
CA LEU A 182 -50.72 -2.68 -11.48
C LEU A 182 -51.48 -3.10 -10.23
N ALA A 183 -52.72 -2.62 -10.04
CA ALA A 183 -53.56 -3.03 -8.91
C ALA A 183 -53.87 -4.53 -8.93
N LYS A 184 -54.08 -5.13 -10.11
CA LYS A 184 -54.25 -6.59 -10.27
C LYS A 184 -52.97 -7.35 -9.89
N GLN A 185 -51.81 -6.88 -10.34
CA GLN A 185 -50.52 -7.51 -10.02
C GLN A 185 -50.18 -7.43 -8.52
N MET A 186 -50.58 -6.34 -7.85
CA MET A 186 -50.35 -6.13 -6.42
C MET A 186 -51.48 -6.66 -5.53
N TYR A 187 -52.45 -7.42 -6.08
CA TYR A 187 -53.62 -7.95 -5.36
C TYR A 187 -54.38 -6.91 -4.53
N THR A 188 -54.50 -5.68 -5.04
CA THR A 188 -55.17 -4.55 -4.35
C THR A 188 -56.23 -3.88 -5.24
N SER A 189 -57.08 -3.04 -4.65
CA SER A 189 -58.04 -2.26 -5.43
C SER A 189 -57.39 -0.99 -5.99
N THR A 190 -57.79 -0.58 -7.20
CA THR A 190 -57.33 0.65 -7.86
C THR A 190 -57.53 1.89 -6.99
N SER A 191 -58.63 1.96 -6.25
CA SER A 191 -58.93 3.07 -5.34
C SER A 191 -58.01 3.11 -4.12
N THR A 192 -57.51 1.97 -3.66
CA THR A 192 -56.56 1.87 -2.56
C THR A 192 -55.17 2.25 -3.03
N LEU A 193 -54.75 1.72 -4.19
CA LEU A 193 -53.46 2.05 -4.80
C LEU A 193 -53.37 3.54 -5.18
N SER A 194 -54.44 4.12 -5.74
CA SER A 194 -54.49 5.55 -6.09
C SER A 194 -54.39 6.45 -4.85
N ARG A 195 -55.09 6.10 -3.75
CA ARG A 195 -55.01 6.85 -2.49
C ARG A 195 -53.64 6.71 -1.84
N LEU A 196 -53.06 5.52 -1.83
CA LEU A 196 -51.72 5.26 -1.32
C LEU A 196 -50.68 6.08 -2.09
N PHE A 197 -50.69 5.98 -3.42
CA PHE A 197 -49.76 6.68 -4.29
C PHE A 197 -49.87 8.19 -4.09
N LYS A 198 -51.07 8.77 -4.17
CA LYS A 198 -51.27 10.21 -3.98
C LYS A 198 -50.87 10.67 -2.58
N LYS A 199 -51.13 9.86 -1.55
CA LYS A 199 -50.73 10.17 -0.17
C LYS A 199 -49.20 10.23 -0.04
N GLN A 200 -48.47 9.36 -0.72
CA GLN A 200 -47.01 9.28 -0.61
C GLN A 200 -46.25 10.21 -1.55
N THR A 201 -46.71 10.36 -2.80
CA THR A 201 -46.03 11.17 -3.82
C THR A 201 -46.60 12.57 -3.98
N GLY A 202 -47.75 12.86 -3.38
CA GLY A 202 -48.45 14.14 -3.54
C GLY A 202 -49.06 14.38 -4.92
N THR A 203 -48.85 13.49 -5.90
CA THR A 203 -49.32 13.63 -7.29
C THR A 203 -50.19 12.45 -7.71
N TYR A 204 -50.96 12.62 -8.79
CA TYR A 204 -51.73 11.50 -9.34
C TYR A 204 -50.83 10.59 -10.19
N PHE A 205 -51.12 9.29 -10.19
CA PHE A 205 -50.32 8.29 -10.90
C PHE A 205 -50.10 8.62 -12.40
N ALA A 206 -51.13 9.10 -13.10
CA ALA A 206 -51.00 9.49 -14.51
C ALA A 206 -50.08 10.70 -14.72
N GLU A 207 -50.10 11.65 -13.79
CA GLU A 207 -49.19 12.81 -13.81
C GLU A 207 -47.75 12.36 -13.57
N TYR A 208 -47.54 11.44 -12.64
CA TYR A 208 -46.22 10.86 -12.36
C TYR A 208 -45.66 10.08 -13.55
N VAL A 209 -46.47 9.21 -14.20
CA VAL A 209 -46.06 8.51 -15.43
C VAL A 209 -45.65 9.53 -16.50
N ASN A 210 -46.42 10.60 -16.67
CA ASN A 210 -46.09 11.66 -17.60
C ASN A 210 -44.77 12.37 -17.24
N GLN A 211 -44.52 12.67 -15.97
CA GLN A 211 -43.24 13.23 -15.51
C GLN A 211 -42.07 12.31 -15.85
N VAL A 212 -42.19 11.00 -15.59
CA VAL A 212 -41.17 10.00 -15.94
C VAL A 212 -40.93 9.96 -17.45
N ARG A 213 -41.99 9.89 -18.26
CA ARG A 213 -41.89 9.90 -19.72
C ARG A 213 -41.25 11.18 -20.26
N THR A 214 -41.60 12.33 -19.70
CA THR A 214 -41.02 13.61 -20.11
C THR A 214 -39.55 13.72 -19.70
N ARG A 215 -39.14 13.13 -18.58
CA ARG A 215 -37.73 13.03 -18.18
C ARG A 215 -36.92 12.21 -19.17
N TYR A 216 -37.36 11.01 -19.53
CA TYR A 216 -36.69 10.22 -20.57
C TYR A 216 -36.68 10.93 -21.94
N ALA A 217 -37.72 11.71 -22.23
CA ALA A 217 -37.75 12.51 -23.44
C ALA A 217 -36.69 13.62 -23.44
N ILE A 218 -36.29 14.17 -22.30
CA ILE A 218 -35.20 15.16 -22.22
C ILE A 218 -33.89 14.57 -22.73
N ASP A 219 -33.52 13.36 -22.29
CA ASP A 219 -32.29 12.72 -22.76
C ASP A 219 -32.30 12.52 -24.28
N GLU A 220 -33.42 12.05 -24.82
CA GLU A 220 -33.62 11.89 -26.26
C GLU A 220 -33.61 13.24 -27.00
N LEU A 221 -34.07 14.32 -26.38
CA LEU A 221 -34.02 15.68 -26.93
C LEU A 221 -32.59 16.23 -26.98
N LEU A 222 -31.77 15.94 -25.97
CA LEU A 222 -30.41 16.48 -25.82
C LEU A 222 -29.36 15.69 -26.59
N TYR A 223 -29.44 14.37 -26.55
CA TYR A 223 -28.36 13.48 -27.01
C TYR A 223 -28.67 12.78 -28.34
N THR A 224 -29.82 13.02 -28.95
CA THR A 224 -30.17 12.44 -30.25
C THR A 224 -30.72 13.47 -31.24
N GLU A 225 -30.58 13.16 -32.53
CA GLU A 225 -31.18 13.93 -33.63
C GLU A 225 -32.58 13.42 -34.01
N LYS A 226 -33.21 12.56 -33.20
CA LYS A 226 -34.56 12.04 -33.50
C LYS A 226 -35.57 13.19 -33.59
N ASN A 227 -36.55 13.06 -34.50
CA ASN A 227 -37.64 14.03 -34.60
C ASN A 227 -38.62 13.91 -33.41
N MET A 228 -39.39 14.96 -33.14
CA MET A 228 -40.30 15.02 -31.98
C MET A 228 -41.33 13.89 -31.95
N THR A 229 -41.80 13.45 -33.12
CA THR A 229 -42.75 12.35 -33.23
C THR A 229 -42.13 11.04 -32.76
N LYS A 230 -40.89 10.77 -33.17
CA LYS A 230 -40.17 9.55 -32.77
C LYS A 230 -39.84 9.58 -31.28
N ILE A 231 -39.42 10.72 -30.73
CA ILE A 231 -39.16 10.88 -29.28
C ILE A 231 -40.43 10.67 -28.47
N ALA A 232 -41.54 11.27 -28.90
CA ALA A 232 -42.84 11.08 -28.24
C ALA A 232 -43.22 9.59 -28.19
N MET A 233 -43.09 8.87 -29.31
CA MET A 233 -43.40 7.43 -29.38
C MET A 233 -42.43 6.59 -28.53
N ASP A 234 -41.13 6.83 -28.63
CA ASP A 234 -40.10 6.10 -27.87
C ASP A 234 -40.22 6.33 -26.35
N CYS A 235 -40.85 7.43 -25.94
CA CYS A 235 -41.13 7.74 -24.53
C CYS A 235 -42.56 7.39 -24.11
N GLY A 236 -43.33 6.65 -24.93
CA GLY A 236 -44.66 6.14 -24.56
C GLY A 236 -45.83 7.15 -24.67
N PHE A 237 -45.65 8.29 -25.33
CA PHE A 237 -46.74 9.19 -25.67
C PHE A 237 -47.48 8.72 -26.93
N SER A 238 -48.81 8.90 -26.95
CA SER A 238 -49.65 8.49 -28.08
C SER A 238 -49.37 9.24 -29.38
N ASN A 239 -48.91 10.50 -29.29
CA ASN A 239 -48.48 11.32 -30.42
C ASN A 239 -47.66 12.55 -29.95
N ALA A 240 -47.01 13.23 -30.90
CA ALA A 240 -46.20 14.42 -30.66
C ALA A 240 -46.98 15.57 -30.00
N SER A 241 -48.28 15.71 -30.28
CA SER A 241 -49.12 16.77 -29.70
C SER A 241 -49.37 16.54 -28.21
N ALA A 242 -49.64 15.28 -27.81
CA ALA A 242 -49.78 14.90 -26.40
C ALA A 242 -48.48 15.11 -25.63
N PHE A 243 -47.34 14.69 -26.21
CA PHE A 243 -46.02 14.96 -25.65
C PHE A 243 -45.75 16.46 -25.46
N THR A 244 -45.98 17.26 -26.51
CA THR A 244 -45.72 18.71 -26.48
C THR A 244 -46.57 19.43 -25.44
N LYS A 245 -47.83 19.02 -25.28
CA LYS A 245 -48.73 19.57 -24.26
C LYS A 245 -48.20 19.30 -22.86
N VAL A 246 -47.94 18.03 -22.54
CA VAL A 246 -47.42 17.61 -21.23
C VAL A 246 -46.05 18.24 -20.94
N PHE A 247 -45.16 18.28 -21.93
CA PHE A 247 -43.84 18.89 -21.78
C PHE A 247 -43.96 20.39 -21.48
N ARG A 248 -44.85 21.11 -22.16
CA ARG A 248 -45.12 22.53 -21.88
C ARG A 248 -45.70 22.74 -20.50
N GLU A 249 -46.60 21.87 -20.05
CA GLU A 249 -47.19 21.94 -18.70
C GLU A 249 -46.12 21.77 -17.61
N ILE A 250 -45.12 20.90 -17.83
CA ILE A 250 -44.07 20.62 -16.83
C ILE A 250 -42.92 21.63 -16.91
N TYR A 251 -42.45 21.98 -18.11
CA TYR A 251 -41.23 22.76 -18.34
C TYR A 251 -41.48 24.19 -18.81
N ASN A 252 -42.73 24.62 -18.92
CA ASN A 252 -43.15 25.95 -19.37
C ASN A 252 -42.58 26.39 -20.74
N MET A 253 -42.17 25.45 -21.59
CA MET A 253 -41.67 25.71 -22.95
C MET A 253 -41.89 24.51 -23.88
N ALA A 254 -41.81 24.71 -25.20
CA ALA A 254 -41.95 23.61 -26.14
C ALA A 254 -40.71 22.69 -26.14
N PRO A 255 -40.85 21.36 -26.38
CA PRO A 255 -39.72 20.44 -26.53
C PRO A 255 -38.67 20.89 -27.55
N THR A 256 -39.12 21.47 -28.67
CA THR A 256 -38.25 22.00 -29.73
C THR A 256 -37.45 23.22 -29.29
N GLU A 257 -38.08 24.10 -28.52
CA GLU A 257 -37.43 25.28 -27.92
C GLU A 257 -36.43 24.83 -26.87
N TYR A 258 -36.79 23.85 -26.04
CA TYR A 258 -35.91 23.24 -25.04
C TYR A 258 -34.66 22.64 -25.68
N ARG A 259 -34.79 21.84 -26.75
CA ARG A 259 -33.66 21.28 -27.51
C ARG A 259 -32.74 22.37 -28.06
N GLN A 260 -33.30 23.44 -28.64
CA GLN A 260 -32.50 24.53 -29.21
C GLN A 260 -31.79 25.34 -28.13
N LYS A 261 -32.47 25.64 -27.03
CA LYS A 261 -31.90 26.36 -25.89
C LYS A 261 -30.75 25.57 -25.27
N MET A 262 -30.92 24.26 -25.11
CA MET A 262 -29.92 23.39 -24.49
C MET A 262 -28.76 23.04 -25.42
N LYS A 263 -28.96 22.88 -26.74
CA LYS A 263 -27.84 22.77 -27.70
C LYS A 263 -26.90 24.00 -27.68
N GLY A 264 -27.38 25.16 -27.21
CA GLY A 264 -26.57 26.35 -26.93
C GLY A 264 -26.04 26.48 -25.49
N GLN A 265 -26.65 25.81 -24.49
CA GLN A 265 -26.27 25.87 -23.07
C GLN A 265 -25.40 24.71 -22.58
N VAL A 266 -25.37 23.55 -23.27
CA VAL A 266 -24.50 22.40 -22.93
C VAL A 266 -23.00 22.75 -23.04
N ALA A 267 -22.65 23.88 -23.65
CA ALA A 267 -21.30 24.45 -23.64
C ALA A 267 -21.05 25.50 -22.54
N LYS A 268 -22.00 25.75 -21.62
CA LYS A 268 -21.93 26.87 -20.65
C LYS A 268 -22.40 26.61 -19.21
N GLU A 269 -22.93 25.44 -18.86
CA GLU A 269 -23.39 25.15 -17.49
C GLU A 269 -22.54 24.10 -16.78
N THR A 270 -21.33 24.51 -16.39
CA THR A 270 -20.68 24.10 -15.13
C THR A 270 -19.70 25.21 -14.74
N ILE A 271 -20.20 26.44 -14.60
CA ILE A 271 -19.40 27.52 -14.01
C ILE A 271 -19.57 27.38 -12.51
N VAL A 272 -18.73 26.56 -11.89
CA VAL A 272 -18.42 26.74 -10.46
C VAL A 272 -17.95 28.18 -10.33
N ASP A 273 -18.62 28.97 -9.49
CA ASP A 273 -18.27 30.36 -9.20
C ASP A 273 -16.76 30.42 -8.90
N GLU A 274 -16.00 31.26 -9.62
CA GLU A 274 -14.53 31.26 -9.59
C GLU A 274 -14.01 31.53 -8.17
N ASP A 275 -14.77 32.30 -7.37
CA ASP A 275 -14.57 32.51 -5.94
C ASP A 275 -14.73 31.22 -5.10
N ILE A 276 -15.70 30.35 -5.42
CA ILE A 276 -15.89 29.06 -4.73
C ILE A 276 -14.74 28.12 -5.10
N ARG A 277 -14.35 28.11 -6.38
CA ARG A 277 -13.22 27.31 -6.86
C ARG A 277 -11.92 27.73 -6.17
N GLU A 278 -11.60 29.02 -6.18
CA GLU A 278 -10.38 29.55 -5.55
C GLU A 278 -10.42 29.30 -4.03
N LYS A 279 -11.59 29.42 -3.39
CA LYS A 279 -11.73 29.15 -1.96
C LYS A 279 -11.62 27.67 -1.60
N ILE A 280 -12.22 26.75 -2.36
CA ILE A 280 -12.06 25.30 -2.17
C ILE A 280 -10.60 24.93 -2.45
N GLU A 281 -10.01 25.41 -3.55
CA GLU A 281 -8.58 25.21 -3.81
C GLU A 281 -7.72 25.76 -2.67
N THR A 282 -8.06 26.92 -2.10
CA THR A 282 -7.32 27.54 -0.99
C THR A 282 -7.58 26.87 0.35
N GLU A 283 -8.77 26.36 0.64
CA GLU A 283 -9.10 25.67 1.88
C GLU A 283 -8.51 24.28 1.91
N TYR A 284 -8.55 23.56 0.78
CA TYR A 284 -7.83 22.30 0.65
C TYR A 284 -6.32 22.54 0.58
N LYS A 285 -5.81 23.65 -0.01
CA LYS A 285 -4.40 24.10 0.12
C LYS A 285 -4.04 24.72 1.49
N ARG A 286 -4.99 25.13 2.34
CA ARG A 286 -4.72 25.68 3.70
C ARG A 286 -4.84 24.60 4.76
N ALA A 287 -5.64 23.58 4.51
CA ALA A 287 -5.48 22.27 5.12
C ALA A 287 -4.17 21.58 4.67
N ASP A 288 -3.40 22.17 3.72
CA ASP A 288 -1.97 21.85 3.51
C ASP A 288 -1.03 22.63 4.45
N ASP A 289 -1.44 23.72 5.09
CA ASP A 289 -0.49 24.70 5.69
C ASP A 289 -0.63 24.84 7.23
N ASP A 290 -1.74 24.42 7.84
CA ASP A 290 -1.88 24.36 9.31
C ASP A 290 -1.46 22.97 9.83
N SER A 291 -0.14 22.76 9.99
CA SER A 291 0.45 21.60 10.67
C SER A 291 0.11 21.61 12.16
N LYS A 292 -1.08 21.11 12.52
CA LYS A 292 -1.32 20.57 13.85
C LYS A 292 -1.08 19.07 13.81
N PRO A 293 -0.27 18.49 14.72
CA PRO A 293 -0.06 17.05 14.76
C PRO A 293 -1.40 16.34 14.98
N GLU A 294 -1.83 15.54 14.01
CA GLU A 294 -3.13 14.86 14.00
C GLU A 294 -3.19 13.69 14.99
N ALA A 295 -2.03 13.16 15.43
CA ALA A 295 -1.95 12.05 16.38
C ALA A 295 -0.95 12.33 17.52
N LEU A 296 -1.48 12.45 18.74
CA LEU A 296 -0.69 12.43 19.98
C LEU A 296 -0.47 10.99 20.44
N VAL A 297 0.78 10.57 20.56
CA VAL A 297 1.15 9.30 21.20
C VAL A 297 1.72 9.61 22.58
N ASP A 298 0.95 9.34 23.63
CA ASP A 298 1.35 9.55 25.03
C ASP A 298 1.76 8.22 25.67
N ALA A 299 3.05 8.06 25.98
CA ALA A 299 3.64 6.82 26.47
C ALA A 299 4.20 6.99 27.88
N PHE A 300 3.66 6.26 28.86
CA PHE A 300 4.19 6.20 30.22
C PHE A 300 4.99 4.91 30.45
N ILE A 301 6.27 5.04 30.80
CA ILE A 301 7.25 3.94 30.80
C ILE A 301 7.99 3.89 32.13
N ASP A 302 7.94 2.74 32.80
CA ASP A 302 8.74 2.44 34.00
C ASP A 302 10.14 1.94 33.59
N VAL A 303 11.17 2.73 33.88
CA VAL A 303 12.56 2.43 33.46
C VAL A 303 13.21 1.28 34.25
N LYS A 304 12.57 0.81 35.33
CA LYS A 304 13.08 -0.31 36.12
C LYS A 304 12.87 -1.66 35.43
N LYS A 305 11.88 -1.75 34.53
CA LYS A 305 11.62 -2.96 33.72
C LYS A 305 12.49 -2.94 32.48
N SER A 306 13.11 -4.07 32.16
CA SER A 306 13.86 -4.21 30.92
C SER A 306 14.06 -5.66 30.51
N GLU A 307 14.25 -5.88 29.21
CA GLU A 307 14.69 -7.15 28.62
C GLU A 307 15.96 -6.96 27.78
N ASP A 308 16.68 -8.05 27.49
CA ASP A 308 17.87 -8.00 26.64
C ASP A 308 17.52 -7.70 25.17
N LEU A 309 18.25 -6.76 24.56
CA LEU A 309 18.15 -6.45 23.15
C LEU A 309 19.10 -7.34 22.35
N LYS A 310 18.53 -8.26 21.57
CA LYS A 310 19.27 -8.98 20.53
C LYS A 310 19.41 -8.08 19.30
N ARG A 311 20.63 -7.63 18.99
CA ARG A 311 20.92 -6.91 17.74
C ARG A 311 21.10 -7.90 16.60
N ASN A 312 20.09 -8.02 15.75
CA ASN A 312 20.05 -8.98 14.65
C ASN A 312 19.91 -8.34 13.25
N TRP A 313 19.71 -7.03 13.16
CA TRP A 313 19.56 -6.26 11.91
C TRP A 313 20.87 -5.81 11.26
N ASN A 314 21.98 -5.85 11.99
CA ASN A 314 23.29 -5.45 11.51
C ASN A 314 24.24 -6.64 11.36
N ARG A 315 23.71 -7.84 11.12
CA ARG A 315 24.53 -9.06 11.06
C ARG A 315 24.81 -9.54 9.65
N LEU A 316 23.85 -9.42 8.73
CA LEU A 316 23.90 -10.00 7.39
C LEU A 316 23.58 -8.95 6.33
N VAL A 317 24.47 -8.85 5.33
CA VAL A 317 24.24 -8.05 4.12
C VAL A 317 24.47 -8.94 2.91
N ASN A 318 23.57 -8.85 1.93
CA ASN A 318 23.75 -9.50 0.64
C ASN A 318 24.79 -8.75 -0.19
N VAL A 319 25.80 -9.47 -0.67
CA VAL A 319 26.90 -8.93 -1.49
C VAL A 319 26.90 -9.49 -2.90
N GLY A 320 25.76 -10.05 -3.33
CA GLY A 320 25.52 -10.46 -4.71
C GLY A 320 26.29 -11.72 -5.14
N PHE A 321 26.50 -11.84 -6.44
CA PHE A 321 27.18 -12.98 -7.04
C PHE A 321 28.68 -12.99 -6.72
N ILE A 322 29.24 -14.18 -6.50
CA ILE A 322 30.66 -14.36 -6.13
C ILE A 322 31.64 -13.63 -7.06
N HIS A 323 31.40 -13.65 -8.38
CA HIS A 323 32.29 -13.03 -9.37
C HIS A 323 32.21 -11.50 -9.35
N ASP A 324 31.09 -10.92 -8.88
CA ASP A 324 30.93 -9.48 -8.76
C ASP A 324 31.67 -8.91 -7.54
N ILE A 325 32.02 -9.74 -6.55
CA ILE A 325 32.83 -9.32 -5.39
C ILE A 325 34.21 -8.85 -5.84
N LEU A 326 34.78 -9.39 -6.93
CA LEU A 326 36.10 -9.02 -7.43
C LEU A 326 36.17 -7.61 -8.05
N ARG A 327 35.03 -6.95 -8.27
CA ARG A 327 35.03 -5.57 -8.75
C ARG A 327 35.55 -4.65 -7.65
N ALA A 328 36.56 -3.83 -7.96
CA ALA A 328 37.18 -2.91 -6.99
C ALA A 328 36.15 -2.02 -6.26
N ASN A 329 35.13 -1.52 -6.97
CA ASN A 329 34.06 -0.71 -6.36
C ASN A 329 33.21 -1.53 -5.37
N ASN A 330 32.94 -2.80 -5.66
CA ASN A 330 32.21 -3.68 -4.75
C ASN A 330 33.06 -4.00 -3.53
N GLN A 331 34.34 -4.33 -3.70
CA GLN A 331 35.28 -4.55 -2.58
C GLN A 331 35.33 -3.33 -1.66
N TYR A 332 35.49 -2.14 -2.24
CA TYR A 332 35.49 -0.89 -1.48
C TYR A 332 34.17 -0.68 -0.72
N HIS A 333 33.01 -0.86 -1.36
CA HIS A 333 31.72 -0.72 -0.69
C HIS A 333 31.48 -1.78 0.40
N ILE A 334 31.90 -3.02 0.19
CA ILE A 334 31.82 -4.10 1.19
C ILE A 334 32.63 -3.72 2.44
N GLN A 335 33.89 -3.31 2.27
CA GLN A 335 34.74 -2.85 3.38
C GLN A 335 34.16 -1.61 4.07
N TYR A 336 33.70 -0.64 3.27
CA TYR A 336 33.11 0.60 3.74
C TYR A 336 31.88 0.33 4.62
N LEU A 337 30.96 -0.51 4.16
CA LEU A 337 29.76 -0.88 4.89
C LEU A 337 30.11 -1.73 6.13
N ALA A 338 31.03 -2.69 6.01
CA ALA A 338 31.46 -3.50 7.16
C ALA A 338 32.01 -2.60 8.28
N LYS A 339 32.75 -1.54 7.92
CA LYS A 339 33.25 -0.54 8.86
C LYS A 339 32.15 0.36 9.42
N GLU A 340 31.26 0.89 8.58
CA GLU A 340 30.32 1.94 8.98
C GLU A 340 29.04 1.42 9.64
N ILE A 341 28.52 0.25 9.21
CA ILE A 341 27.29 -0.35 9.75
C ILE A 341 27.55 -1.66 10.52
N GLY A 342 28.78 -2.19 10.48
CA GLY A 342 29.22 -3.25 11.39
C GLY A 342 28.68 -4.64 11.10
N PHE A 343 28.34 -4.95 9.84
CA PHE A 343 27.88 -6.30 9.49
C PHE A 343 29.00 -7.35 9.59
N THR A 344 28.63 -8.55 10.04
CA THR A 344 29.58 -9.64 10.29
C THR A 344 29.56 -10.71 9.20
N TYR A 345 28.42 -10.90 8.55
CA TYR A 345 28.21 -11.89 7.50
C TYR A 345 27.94 -11.22 6.15
N ALA A 346 28.66 -11.67 5.12
CA ALA A 346 28.36 -11.36 3.73
C ALA A 346 27.68 -12.57 3.09
N ARG A 347 26.41 -12.42 2.67
CA ARG A 347 25.67 -13.45 1.91
C ARG A 347 26.07 -13.38 0.45
N ILE A 348 26.59 -14.49 -0.07
CA ILE A 348 27.12 -14.59 -1.42
C ILE A 348 26.25 -15.55 -2.22
N TRP A 349 25.79 -15.10 -3.38
CA TRP A 349 24.93 -15.89 -4.24
C TRP A 349 25.72 -16.71 -5.26
N MET A 350 25.24 -17.93 -5.51
CA MET A 350 25.69 -18.82 -6.58
C MET A 350 27.21 -18.92 -6.68
N ILE A 351 27.81 -19.59 -5.70
CA ILE A 351 29.26 -19.85 -5.67
C ILE A 351 29.74 -20.56 -6.95
N PHE A 352 28.91 -21.45 -7.50
CA PHE A 352 29.19 -22.14 -8.76
C PHE A 352 28.30 -21.60 -9.86
N ASN A 353 28.91 -20.93 -10.84
CA ASN A 353 28.24 -20.40 -12.02
C ASN A 353 29.22 -20.36 -13.21
N THR A 354 28.72 -20.21 -14.42
CA THR A 354 29.55 -20.23 -15.65
C THR A 354 30.60 -19.12 -15.68
N LYS A 355 30.35 -17.97 -15.01
CA LYS A 355 31.33 -16.88 -14.90
C LYS A 355 32.55 -17.27 -14.08
N THR A 356 32.39 -18.16 -13.09
CA THR A 356 33.53 -18.65 -12.26
C THR A 356 34.46 -19.62 -13.00
N MET A 357 34.03 -20.17 -14.15
CA MET A 357 34.80 -21.15 -14.91
C MET A 357 35.28 -22.37 -14.08
N VAL A 358 34.55 -22.72 -13.02
CA VAL A 358 34.93 -23.77 -12.07
C VAL A 358 34.76 -25.19 -12.65
N SER A 359 33.79 -25.37 -13.55
CA SER A 359 33.42 -26.66 -14.15
C SER A 359 32.74 -26.45 -15.51
N ASP A 360 32.88 -27.42 -16.40
CA ASP A 360 32.15 -27.51 -17.68
C ASP A 360 30.77 -28.20 -17.54
N GLY A 361 30.45 -28.71 -16.35
CA GLY A 361 29.20 -29.43 -16.06
C GLY A 361 29.17 -30.88 -16.55
N VAL A 362 30.24 -31.39 -17.17
CA VAL A 362 30.29 -32.73 -17.79
C VAL A 362 31.46 -33.57 -17.27
N THR A 363 32.62 -32.94 -17.05
CA THR A 363 33.86 -33.59 -16.63
C THR A 363 33.90 -33.69 -15.10
N VAL A 364 34.27 -34.87 -14.60
CA VAL A 364 34.49 -35.10 -13.16
C VAL A 364 35.96 -34.86 -12.85
N GLY A 365 36.26 -33.92 -11.94
CA GLY A 365 37.63 -33.53 -11.59
C GLY A 365 38.12 -32.27 -12.32
N ASP A 366 39.39 -31.91 -12.10
CA ASP A 366 40.08 -30.75 -12.69
C ASP A 366 39.37 -29.40 -12.50
N TYR A 367 38.81 -29.18 -11.31
CA TYR A 367 38.14 -27.93 -10.95
C TYR A 367 39.11 -26.76 -10.72
N ASN A 368 38.78 -25.59 -11.26
CA ASN A 368 39.50 -24.36 -10.99
C ASN A 368 38.75 -23.50 -9.96
N PHE A 369 39.25 -23.42 -8.74
CA PHE A 369 38.66 -22.64 -7.66
C PHE A 369 39.27 -21.24 -7.48
N ASP A 370 40.23 -20.83 -8.31
CA ASP A 370 41.05 -19.65 -8.07
C ASP A 370 40.21 -18.37 -7.91
N MET A 371 39.27 -18.12 -8.82
CA MET A 371 38.40 -16.94 -8.76
C MET A 371 37.48 -16.95 -7.54
N ILE A 372 36.96 -18.12 -7.17
CA ILE A 372 36.11 -18.28 -5.99
C ILE A 372 36.94 -17.97 -4.73
N PHE A 373 38.15 -18.51 -4.65
CA PHE A 373 39.03 -18.24 -3.51
C PHE A 373 39.53 -16.81 -3.47
N GLU A 374 39.80 -16.15 -4.60
CA GLU A 374 40.14 -14.73 -4.62
C GLU A 374 39.04 -13.87 -3.97
N ALA A 375 37.77 -14.16 -4.29
CA ALA A 375 36.63 -13.46 -3.70
C ALA A 375 36.44 -13.80 -2.20
N LEU A 376 36.62 -15.06 -1.81
CA LEU A 376 36.49 -15.50 -0.41
C LEU A 376 37.66 -15.00 0.46
N ASP A 377 38.88 -15.01 -0.06
CA ASP A 377 40.08 -14.47 0.60
C ASP A 377 39.88 -13.01 0.94
N PHE A 378 39.38 -12.22 -0.02
CA PHE A 378 39.05 -10.82 0.20
C PHE A 378 38.12 -10.63 1.41
N LEU A 379 37.08 -11.47 1.57
CA LEU A 379 36.16 -11.37 2.71
C LEU A 379 36.85 -11.77 4.03
N VAL A 380 37.54 -12.92 4.04
CA VAL A 380 38.20 -13.46 5.23
C VAL A 380 39.31 -12.53 5.73
N GLU A 381 40.15 -12.00 4.84
CA GLU A 381 41.22 -11.05 5.15
C GLU A 381 40.68 -9.75 5.76
N ASN A 382 39.46 -9.35 5.37
CA ASN A 382 38.75 -8.20 5.92
C ASN A 382 37.88 -8.54 7.14
N ARG A 383 37.99 -9.75 7.69
CA ARG A 383 37.24 -10.24 8.86
C ARG A 383 35.72 -10.23 8.65
N ILE A 384 35.29 -10.42 7.41
CA ILE A 384 33.89 -10.57 7.03
C ILE A 384 33.64 -12.06 6.83
N THR A 385 32.73 -12.62 7.62
CA THR A 385 32.46 -14.07 7.59
C THR A 385 31.59 -14.42 6.38
N PRO A 386 32.02 -15.34 5.50
CA PRO A 386 31.20 -15.78 4.39
C PRO A 386 29.95 -16.53 4.83
N TRP A 387 28.84 -16.23 4.15
CA TRP A 387 27.60 -16.99 4.17
C TRP A 387 27.32 -17.41 2.73
N LEU A 388 27.50 -18.71 2.44
CA LEU A 388 27.43 -19.22 1.08
C LEU A 388 26.02 -19.69 0.76
N ASP A 389 25.37 -19.03 -0.20
CA ASP A 389 24.10 -19.46 -0.75
C ASP A 389 24.30 -20.21 -2.07
N PHE A 390 23.97 -21.50 -2.05
CA PHE A 390 24.05 -22.38 -3.22
C PHE A 390 22.76 -22.39 -4.05
N THR A 391 21.72 -21.70 -3.61
CA THR A 391 20.43 -21.63 -4.32
C THR A 391 20.62 -21.05 -5.72
N ASN A 392 20.14 -21.78 -6.73
CA ASN A 392 20.10 -21.29 -8.10
C ASN A 392 19.17 -20.08 -8.20
N ARG A 393 19.62 -19.04 -8.90
CA ARG A 393 18.83 -17.82 -9.15
C ARG A 393 19.24 -17.17 -10.47
N PRO A 394 18.36 -16.39 -11.11
CA PRO A 394 18.72 -15.69 -12.33
C PRO A 394 19.76 -14.59 -12.07
N TYR A 395 20.75 -14.44 -12.95
CA TYR A 395 21.60 -13.25 -12.93
C TYR A 395 20.87 -12.14 -13.69
N ALA A 396 20.16 -11.30 -12.95
CA ALA A 396 19.22 -10.36 -13.55
C ALA A 396 19.10 -9.04 -12.77
N ASN A 397 18.75 -7.99 -13.51
CA ASN A 397 18.29 -6.72 -12.95
C ASN A 397 16.76 -6.70 -12.99
N VAL A 398 16.16 -7.20 -11.92
CA VAL A 398 14.71 -7.33 -11.76
C VAL A 398 14.04 -5.94 -11.73
N THR A 399 12.99 -5.75 -12.52
CA THR A 399 12.19 -4.51 -12.57
C THR A 399 10.84 -4.66 -11.89
N ASN A 400 10.30 -5.88 -11.87
CA ASN A 400 9.17 -6.36 -11.09
C ASN A 400 9.31 -7.90 -11.03
N PRO A 401 8.50 -8.65 -10.27
CA PRO A 401 8.69 -10.11 -10.16
C PRO A 401 8.64 -10.89 -11.49
N GLU A 402 8.05 -10.34 -12.55
CA GLU A 402 7.86 -11.01 -13.84
C GLU A 402 8.83 -10.54 -14.94
N GLU A 403 9.42 -9.36 -14.76
CA GLU A 403 10.24 -8.69 -15.77
C GLU A 403 11.61 -8.32 -15.22
N SER A 404 12.61 -8.44 -16.08
CA SER A 404 13.96 -7.98 -15.81
C SER A 404 14.39 -7.00 -16.89
N ALA A 405 14.99 -5.89 -16.49
CA ALA A 405 15.64 -4.96 -17.42
C ALA A 405 16.80 -5.64 -18.16
N TRP A 406 17.44 -6.61 -17.53
CA TRP A 406 18.52 -7.41 -18.09
C TRP A 406 18.57 -8.76 -17.40
N PHE A 407 18.95 -9.81 -18.13
CA PHE A 407 18.97 -11.19 -17.66
C PHE A 407 20.03 -12.02 -18.39
N GLU A 408 20.71 -12.91 -17.67
CA GLU A 408 21.62 -13.93 -18.19
C GLU A 408 21.49 -15.23 -17.37
N ASP A 409 21.32 -16.39 -18.03
CA ASP A 409 21.38 -17.69 -17.36
C ASP A 409 22.85 -18.12 -17.21
N ILE A 410 23.38 -17.98 -16.01
CA ILE A 410 24.76 -18.32 -15.66
C ILE A 410 24.88 -19.67 -14.93
N ARG A 411 23.84 -20.50 -14.91
CA ARG A 411 23.91 -21.81 -14.26
C ARG A 411 24.85 -22.75 -14.99
N ILE A 412 25.61 -23.52 -14.23
CA ILE A 412 26.32 -24.68 -14.77
C ILE A 412 25.30 -25.79 -14.95
N LYS A 413 25.15 -26.27 -16.18
CA LYS A 413 24.22 -27.35 -16.53
C LYS A 413 24.89 -28.69 -16.29
N TYR A 414 24.78 -29.20 -15.07
CA TYR A 414 25.37 -30.47 -14.68
C TYR A 414 24.68 -31.63 -15.38
N LYS A 415 25.48 -32.48 -16.03
CA LYS A 415 25.00 -33.64 -16.79
C LYS A 415 24.24 -34.64 -15.91
N ASP A 416 24.78 -34.93 -14.74
CA ASP A 416 24.28 -35.94 -13.80
C ASP A 416 24.72 -35.60 -12.36
N GLU A 417 24.03 -36.20 -11.39
CA GLU A 417 24.30 -36.06 -9.94
C GLU A 417 25.78 -36.26 -9.59
N ARG A 418 26.46 -37.22 -10.21
CA ARG A 418 27.86 -37.56 -9.93
C ARG A 418 28.82 -36.40 -10.23
N VAL A 419 28.60 -35.66 -11.33
CA VAL A 419 29.43 -34.47 -11.64
C VAL A 419 29.23 -33.38 -10.59
N TRP A 420 27.96 -33.14 -10.22
CA TRP A 420 27.58 -32.15 -9.23
C TRP A 420 28.15 -32.48 -7.84
N GLU A 421 27.91 -33.69 -7.32
CA GLU A 421 28.41 -34.11 -6.01
C GLU A 421 29.93 -34.01 -5.90
N ASN A 422 30.64 -34.41 -6.96
CA ASN A 422 32.11 -34.41 -6.94
C ASN A 422 32.65 -32.98 -6.80
N LEU A 423 32.08 -32.02 -7.52
CA LEU A 423 32.44 -30.60 -7.42
C LEU A 423 32.28 -30.11 -5.98
N TYR A 424 31.13 -30.33 -5.36
CA TYR A 424 30.86 -29.91 -3.98
C TYR A 424 31.82 -30.58 -2.99
N LYS A 425 32.03 -31.91 -3.10
CA LYS A 425 33.00 -32.66 -2.27
C LYS A 425 34.41 -32.08 -2.38
N GLN A 426 34.88 -31.79 -3.60
CA GLN A 426 36.22 -31.22 -3.80
C GLN A 426 36.31 -29.78 -3.31
N PHE A 427 35.27 -28.98 -3.50
CA PHE A 427 35.20 -27.61 -3.01
C PHE A 427 35.28 -27.55 -1.48
N PHE A 428 34.47 -28.31 -0.75
CA PHE A 428 34.52 -28.30 0.71
C PHE A 428 35.85 -28.80 1.26
N LYS A 429 36.48 -29.81 0.63
CA LYS A 429 37.85 -30.21 0.97
C LYS A 429 38.86 -29.10 0.71
N ALA A 430 38.70 -28.37 -0.39
CA ALA A 430 39.56 -27.23 -0.71
C ALA A 430 39.37 -26.07 0.27
N LEU A 431 38.14 -25.77 0.70
CA LEU A 431 37.85 -24.81 1.77
C LEU A 431 38.57 -25.16 3.07
N ILE A 432 38.46 -26.41 3.54
CA ILE A 432 39.12 -26.86 4.76
C ILE A 432 40.64 -26.81 4.63
N ARG A 433 41.21 -27.20 3.48
CA ARG A 433 42.65 -27.09 3.24
C ARG A 433 43.15 -25.64 3.24
N ARG A 434 42.34 -24.70 2.74
CA ARG A 434 42.73 -23.29 2.59
C ARG A 434 42.55 -22.50 3.88
N TYR A 435 41.39 -22.61 4.53
CA TYR A 435 41.01 -21.78 5.68
C TYR A 435 41.09 -22.52 7.02
N GLY A 436 41.10 -23.86 7.00
CA GLY A 436 41.06 -24.69 8.21
C GLY A 436 39.64 -24.87 8.77
N GLU A 437 39.43 -25.98 9.47
CA GLU A 437 38.13 -26.33 10.08
C GLU A 437 37.61 -25.23 11.02
N LYS A 438 38.49 -24.64 11.82
CA LYS A 438 38.11 -23.61 12.78
C LYS A 438 37.47 -22.40 12.12
N GLU A 439 38.04 -21.91 11.01
CA GLU A 439 37.47 -20.78 10.27
C GLU A 439 36.11 -21.16 9.67
N ILE A 440 36.07 -22.30 8.97
CA ILE A 440 34.85 -22.82 8.34
C ILE A 440 33.72 -23.07 9.34
N SER A 441 34.03 -23.37 10.60
CA SER A 441 33.02 -23.56 11.65
C SER A 441 32.18 -22.32 11.95
N TYR A 442 32.67 -21.12 11.62
CA TYR A 442 31.91 -19.87 11.79
C TYR A 442 31.01 -19.55 10.59
N TRP A 443 31.22 -20.22 9.45
CA TRP A 443 30.52 -19.97 8.20
C TRP A 443 29.12 -20.58 8.23
N ARG A 444 28.27 -20.08 7.34
CA ARG A 444 26.94 -20.63 7.09
C ARG A 444 26.81 -21.08 5.64
N PHE A 445 26.12 -22.20 5.46
CA PHE A 445 25.87 -22.81 4.16
C PHE A 445 24.36 -22.93 3.97
N GLU A 446 23.85 -22.34 2.90
CA GLU A 446 22.42 -22.21 2.66
C GLU A 446 22.07 -22.81 1.31
N ILE A 447 20.98 -23.57 1.30
CA ILE A 447 20.47 -24.26 0.13
C ILE A 447 18.95 -24.18 0.17
N GLY A 448 18.33 -23.78 -0.94
CA GLY A 448 16.89 -23.69 -1.02
C GLY A 448 16.41 -23.64 -2.45
N LEU A 449 15.17 -23.18 -2.55
CA LEU A 449 14.49 -22.84 -3.78
C LEU A 449 14.33 -21.31 -3.78
N GLU A 450 14.38 -20.67 -4.95
CA GLU A 450 14.26 -19.21 -5.04
C GLU A 450 12.81 -18.76 -4.81
N GLY A 451 11.84 -19.51 -5.35
CA GLY A 451 10.40 -19.28 -5.19
C GLY A 451 9.76 -18.37 -6.24
N PHE A 452 10.52 -17.54 -6.96
CA PHE A 452 9.98 -16.71 -8.06
C PHE A 452 10.01 -17.41 -9.42
N HIS A 453 11.05 -18.19 -9.71
CA HIS A 453 11.24 -18.83 -11.02
C HIS A 453 11.37 -20.36 -10.90
N SER A 454 10.27 -21.09 -10.97
CA SER A 454 10.25 -22.56 -10.83
C SER A 454 11.17 -23.34 -11.80
N ASN A 455 11.58 -22.75 -12.92
CA ASN A 455 12.54 -23.35 -13.86
C ASN A 455 14.01 -23.30 -13.38
N TYR A 456 14.26 -22.77 -12.18
CA TYR A 456 15.59 -22.61 -11.58
C TYR A 456 15.90 -23.63 -10.49
N ASP A 457 14.92 -24.41 -10.07
CA ASP A 457 15.02 -25.23 -8.86
C ASP A 457 15.92 -26.46 -9.04
N ASP A 458 16.03 -27.01 -10.26
CA ASP A 458 16.83 -28.22 -10.50
C ASP A 458 18.34 -27.93 -10.52
N PHE A 459 19.11 -28.70 -9.74
CA PHE A 459 20.58 -28.61 -9.69
C PHE A 459 21.30 -29.45 -10.76
N TYR A 460 20.65 -30.46 -11.34
CA TYR A 460 21.20 -31.32 -12.40
C TYR A 460 20.08 -31.86 -13.30
N ILE A 461 20.43 -32.32 -14.50
CA ILE A 461 19.47 -32.58 -15.58
C ILE A 461 18.85 -33.99 -15.53
N ASP A 462 19.45 -34.95 -14.82
CA ASP A 462 18.94 -36.33 -14.82
C ASP A 462 17.61 -36.49 -14.05
N GLY A 463 16.84 -37.53 -14.44
CA GLY A 463 15.45 -37.73 -14.01
C GLY A 463 15.25 -38.25 -12.58
N GLY A 464 16.23 -38.12 -11.69
CA GLY A 464 16.17 -38.53 -10.28
C GLY A 464 16.28 -37.40 -9.26
N TYR A 465 16.13 -36.13 -9.68
CA TYR A 465 16.25 -34.97 -8.78
C TYR A 465 15.22 -34.97 -7.63
N ASP A 466 15.71 -34.91 -6.39
CA ASP A 466 14.93 -34.61 -5.18
C ASP A 466 15.70 -33.60 -4.31
N PHE A 467 15.03 -32.51 -3.93
CA PHE A 467 15.64 -31.43 -3.17
C PHE A 467 16.11 -31.87 -1.76
N VAL A 468 15.41 -32.81 -1.12
CA VAL A 468 15.78 -33.33 0.20
C VAL A 468 17.07 -34.13 0.13
N ASP A 469 17.30 -34.85 -0.96
CA ASP A 469 18.55 -35.58 -1.20
C ASP A 469 19.72 -34.61 -1.42
N VAL A 470 19.50 -33.56 -2.22
CA VAL A 470 20.47 -32.46 -2.42
C VAL A 470 20.86 -31.78 -1.11
N TYR A 471 19.87 -31.40 -0.31
CA TYR A 471 20.10 -30.81 1.00
C TYR A 471 20.89 -31.78 1.91
N SER A 472 20.46 -33.04 1.96
CA SER A 472 21.07 -34.06 2.83
C SER A 472 22.53 -34.31 2.45
N PHE A 473 22.83 -34.36 1.16
CA PHE A 473 24.18 -34.49 0.64
C PHE A 473 25.10 -33.34 1.09
N ILE A 474 24.64 -32.09 0.92
CA ILE A 474 25.43 -30.92 1.31
C ILE A 474 25.59 -30.88 2.83
N ALA A 475 24.51 -31.10 3.57
CA ALA A 475 24.54 -31.12 5.03
C ALA A 475 25.51 -32.17 5.56
N GLU A 476 25.47 -33.40 5.03
CA GLU A 476 26.41 -34.45 5.44
C GLU A 476 27.85 -34.12 5.05
N THR A 477 28.08 -33.58 3.85
CA THR A 477 29.42 -33.19 3.41
C THR A 477 30.02 -32.10 4.32
N VAL A 478 29.24 -31.06 4.63
CA VAL A 478 29.66 -29.97 5.53
C VAL A 478 29.88 -30.51 6.95
N LYS A 479 28.90 -31.20 7.53
CA LYS A 479 28.96 -31.66 8.93
C LYS A 479 30.05 -32.70 9.17
N THR A 480 30.40 -33.48 8.15
CA THR A 480 31.53 -34.42 8.24
C THR A 480 32.88 -33.71 8.29
N LEU A 481 33.03 -32.60 7.55
CA LEU A 481 34.29 -31.86 7.43
C LEU A 481 34.44 -30.76 8.48
N ALA A 482 33.35 -30.14 8.91
CA ALA A 482 33.28 -29.08 9.92
C ALA A 482 31.96 -29.22 10.72
N PRO A 483 31.93 -30.06 11.78
CA PRO A 483 30.71 -30.38 12.52
C PRO A 483 29.97 -29.17 13.11
N ASN A 484 30.70 -28.11 13.44
CA ASN A 484 30.19 -26.89 14.05
C ASN A 484 29.69 -25.85 13.03
N ALA A 485 29.98 -26.02 11.74
CA ALA A 485 29.45 -25.12 10.71
C ALA A 485 27.92 -25.27 10.61
N LYS A 486 27.22 -24.18 10.28
CA LYS A 486 25.76 -24.20 10.18
C LYS A 486 25.30 -24.43 8.75
N VAL A 487 24.34 -25.33 8.58
CA VAL A 487 23.67 -25.63 7.31
C VAL A 487 22.19 -25.29 7.45
N GLY A 488 21.63 -24.56 6.49
CA GLY A 488 20.25 -24.09 6.55
C GLY A 488 19.48 -24.29 5.26
N TYR A 489 18.16 -24.27 5.41
CA TYR A 489 17.20 -24.38 4.33
C TYR A 489 16.62 -23.01 4.00
N SER A 490 16.67 -22.59 2.74
CA SER A 490 15.99 -21.38 2.26
C SER A 490 14.61 -21.71 1.71
N ALA A 491 13.59 -21.12 2.34
CA ALA A 491 12.18 -21.24 1.96
C ALA A 491 11.82 -20.46 0.69
N GLY A 492 12.71 -19.62 0.17
CA GLY A 492 12.43 -18.73 -0.97
C GLY A 492 11.57 -17.54 -0.57
N ALA A 493 10.88 -16.94 -1.55
CA ALA A 493 9.97 -15.81 -1.36
C ALA A 493 8.49 -16.23 -1.23
N SER A 494 7.73 -15.50 -0.40
CA SER A 494 6.29 -15.69 -0.14
C SER A 494 5.91 -17.10 0.33
N VAL A 495 5.89 -17.31 1.63
CA VAL A 495 5.55 -18.63 2.23
C VAL A 495 4.10 -19.00 1.94
N GLU A 496 3.20 -18.00 1.86
CA GLU A 496 1.81 -18.20 1.45
C GLU A 496 1.67 -18.77 0.02
N ALA A 497 2.58 -18.41 -0.90
CA ALA A 497 2.61 -18.96 -2.24
C ALA A 497 3.15 -20.41 -2.28
N SER A 498 3.96 -20.80 -1.29
CA SER A 498 4.62 -22.10 -1.25
C SER A 498 3.73 -23.16 -0.58
N LYS A 499 2.83 -23.78 -1.36
CA LYS A 499 2.11 -25.00 -0.92
C LYS A 499 3.05 -26.15 -0.48
N GLU A 500 4.35 -26.02 -0.73
CA GLU A 500 5.37 -27.04 -0.54
C GLU A 500 6.31 -26.76 0.66
N PHE A 501 6.34 -25.55 1.23
CA PHE A 501 7.28 -25.20 2.31
C PHE A 501 7.13 -26.12 3.53
N GLU A 502 5.90 -26.26 4.05
CA GLU A 502 5.65 -27.12 5.21
C GLU A 502 5.98 -28.60 4.90
N ALA A 503 5.72 -29.05 3.66
CA ALA A 503 6.00 -30.42 3.23
C ALA A 503 7.51 -30.71 3.14
N VAL A 504 8.28 -29.82 2.52
CA VAL A 504 9.75 -29.93 2.44
C VAL A 504 10.35 -29.84 3.84
N LEU A 505 9.94 -28.85 4.63
CA LEU A 505 10.44 -28.65 6.00
C LEU A 505 10.16 -29.88 6.88
N THR A 506 8.98 -30.50 6.75
CA THR A 506 8.65 -31.76 7.43
C THR A 506 9.62 -32.87 7.07
N LYS A 507 9.95 -33.05 5.79
CA LYS A 507 10.93 -34.07 5.36
C LYS A 507 12.34 -33.75 5.84
N LEU A 508 12.75 -32.48 5.82
CA LEU A 508 14.09 -32.04 6.24
C LEU A 508 14.35 -32.23 7.73
N THR A 509 13.34 -31.99 8.57
CA THR A 509 13.45 -32.20 10.02
C THR A 509 13.63 -33.68 10.42
N GLN A 510 13.32 -34.60 9.52
CA GLN A 510 13.49 -36.05 9.71
C GLN A 510 14.84 -36.57 9.21
N GLN A 511 15.64 -35.73 8.54
CA GLN A 511 16.96 -36.13 8.03
C GLN A 511 17.99 -36.23 9.15
N LYS A 512 19.07 -36.97 8.89
CA LYS A 512 20.22 -37.13 9.81
C LYS A 512 20.74 -35.78 10.33
N TYR A 513 20.77 -34.77 9.45
CA TYR A 513 21.14 -33.40 9.79
C TYR A 513 20.00 -32.44 9.44
N ALA A 514 19.08 -32.24 10.37
CA ALA A 514 18.05 -31.21 10.23
C ALA A 514 18.66 -29.79 10.11
N PRO A 515 17.96 -28.82 9.49
CA PRO A 515 18.45 -27.45 9.36
C PRO A 515 18.81 -26.79 10.69
N ASP A 516 20.02 -26.20 10.75
CA ASP A 516 20.49 -25.39 11.87
C ASP A 516 19.77 -24.03 11.91
N PHE A 517 19.35 -23.54 10.75
CA PHE A 517 18.53 -22.34 10.56
C PHE A 517 17.62 -22.52 9.34
N ILE A 518 16.53 -21.76 9.31
CA ILE A 518 15.63 -21.68 8.16
C ILE A 518 15.60 -20.23 7.71
N SER A 519 15.97 -19.98 6.47
CA SER A 519 15.95 -18.64 5.87
C SER A 519 14.72 -18.43 5.01
N THR A 520 14.31 -17.16 4.87
CA THR A 520 13.24 -16.72 3.98
C THR A 520 13.61 -15.41 3.29
N ILE A 521 13.00 -15.15 2.14
CA ILE A 521 13.07 -13.90 1.38
C ILE A 521 11.75 -13.15 1.58
N VAL A 522 11.82 -11.91 2.07
CA VAL A 522 10.65 -11.09 2.37
C VAL A 522 10.62 -9.87 1.47
N PHE A 523 9.80 -9.95 0.41
CA PHE A 523 9.41 -8.85 -0.44
C PHE A 523 7.87 -8.81 -0.53
N PRO A 524 7.21 -7.64 -0.46
CA PRO A 524 5.76 -7.52 -0.33
C PRO A 524 5.03 -7.75 -1.66
N TYR A 525 5.04 -9.00 -2.13
CA TYR A 525 4.32 -9.46 -3.31
C TYR A 525 3.46 -10.67 -2.98
N VAL A 526 2.30 -10.73 -3.61
CA VAL A 526 1.36 -11.85 -3.51
C VAL A 526 1.05 -12.41 -4.90
N PRO A 527 0.79 -13.73 -5.04
CA PRO A 527 0.36 -14.31 -6.30
C PRO A 527 -0.97 -13.70 -6.77
N LYS A 528 -1.03 -13.31 -8.04
CA LYS A 528 -2.26 -12.87 -8.70
C LYS A 528 -3.19 -14.07 -8.91
N PRO A 529 -4.49 -13.97 -8.59
CA PRO A 529 -5.46 -15.00 -8.94
C PRO A 529 -5.46 -15.24 -10.45
N ILE A 530 -5.28 -16.49 -10.88
CA ILE A 530 -5.31 -16.86 -12.29
C ILE A 530 -6.74 -16.68 -12.79
N THR A 531 -6.99 -15.55 -13.45
CA THR A 531 -8.18 -15.39 -14.29
C THR A 531 -7.81 -15.93 -15.67
N GLY A 532 -8.65 -16.77 -16.30
CA GLY A 532 -8.33 -17.51 -17.53
C GLY A 532 -7.95 -16.67 -18.78
N LEU A 533 -7.78 -15.36 -18.63
CA LEU A 533 -7.30 -14.40 -19.63
C LEU A 533 -5.77 -14.25 -19.64
N ASP A 534 -5.07 -14.65 -18.57
CA ASP A 534 -3.63 -14.37 -18.36
C ASP A 534 -2.69 -15.43 -19.00
N GLY A 535 -3.21 -16.31 -19.87
CA GLY A 535 -2.39 -17.30 -20.58
C GLY A 535 -1.70 -18.35 -19.69
N GLY A 536 -2.08 -18.45 -18.41
CA GLY A 536 -1.63 -19.50 -17.49
C GLY A 536 -0.25 -19.28 -16.84
N LYS A 537 0.33 -18.08 -16.87
CA LYS A 537 1.54 -17.78 -16.09
C LYS A 537 1.17 -17.32 -14.67
N ALA A 538 1.93 -17.78 -13.68
CA ALA A 538 1.88 -17.21 -12.33
C ALA A 538 2.34 -15.75 -12.42
N ALA A 539 1.45 -14.83 -12.06
CA ALA A 539 1.73 -13.41 -12.00
C ALA A 539 1.80 -12.97 -10.54
N PHE A 540 2.61 -11.95 -10.21
CA PHE A 540 2.71 -11.41 -8.85
C PHE A 540 2.32 -9.94 -8.83
N VAL A 541 1.64 -9.51 -7.78
CA VAL A 541 1.25 -8.11 -7.57
C VAL A 541 1.76 -7.63 -6.21
N ARG A 542 2.02 -6.32 -6.09
CA ARG A 542 2.42 -5.71 -4.81
C ARG A 542 1.31 -5.88 -3.78
N SER A 543 1.67 -6.35 -2.59
CA SER A 543 0.73 -6.60 -1.49
C SER A 543 0.22 -5.29 -0.90
N GLN A 544 -1.10 -5.20 -0.69
CA GLN A 544 -1.75 -4.08 0.00
C GLN A 544 -1.72 -4.21 1.53
N ASP A 545 -1.25 -5.34 2.05
CA ASP A 545 -1.11 -5.55 3.49
C ASP A 545 0.01 -4.65 4.06
N LYS A 546 -0.37 -3.73 4.95
CA LYS A 546 0.57 -2.83 5.62
C LYS A 546 1.51 -3.57 6.59
N GLU A 547 1.11 -4.73 7.05
CA GLU A 547 1.84 -5.56 8.02
C GLU A 547 2.36 -6.84 7.36
N PHE A 548 2.55 -6.83 6.03
CA PHE A 548 2.97 -7.99 5.22
C PHE A 548 4.15 -8.75 5.82
N GLU A 549 5.21 -8.08 6.26
CA GLU A 549 6.36 -8.77 6.84
C GLU A 549 6.00 -9.54 8.12
N GLY A 550 5.15 -8.97 8.97
CA GLY A 550 4.61 -9.63 10.15
C GLY A 550 3.75 -10.82 9.78
N SER A 551 2.85 -10.66 8.80
CA SER A 551 1.99 -11.71 8.28
C SER A 551 2.80 -12.90 7.76
N GLU A 552 3.86 -12.66 6.98
CA GLU A 552 4.76 -13.70 6.47
C GLU A 552 5.53 -14.41 7.59
N ILE A 553 6.06 -13.65 8.55
CA ILE A 553 6.77 -14.21 9.72
C ILE A 553 5.82 -15.10 10.55
N ASP A 554 4.59 -14.64 10.78
CA ASP A 554 3.58 -15.40 11.52
C ASP A 554 3.18 -16.68 10.80
N LEU A 555 3.09 -16.67 9.47
CA LEU A 555 2.84 -17.88 8.67
C LEU A 555 3.97 -18.91 8.86
N ILE A 556 5.23 -18.48 8.84
CA ILE A 556 6.37 -19.36 9.10
C ILE A 556 6.34 -19.90 10.53
N TYR A 557 6.06 -19.05 11.52
CA TYR A 557 6.00 -19.47 12.91
C TYR A 557 4.88 -20.46 13.19
N ARG A 558 3.74 -20.39 12.49
CA ARG A 558 2.71 -21.43 12.57
C ARG A 558 3.26 -22.79 12.14
N SER A 559 4.05 -22.85 11.06
CA SER A 559 4.70 -24.09 10.62
C SER A 559 5.78 -24.56 11.61
N PHE A 560 6.53 -23.64 12.20
CA PHE A 560 7.52 -23.98 13.23
C PHE A 560 6.86 -24.55 14.47
N ASP A 561 5.77 -23.94 14.95
CA ASP A 561 5.03 -24.40 16.12
C ASP A 561 4.45 -25.80 15.88
N LYS A 562 3.87 -26.06 14.69
CA LYS A 562 3.38 -27.40 14.30
C LYS A 562 4.49 -28.45 14.33
N LEU A 563 5.69 -28.10 13.88
CA LEU A 563 6.84 -28.99 13.76
C LEU A 563 7.77 -28.97 14.99
N ASN A 564 7.41 -28.23 16.05
CA ASN A 564 8.23 -28.00 17.25
C ASN A 564 9.65 -27.47 16.95
N ILE A 565 9.76 -26.55 15.98
CA ILE A 565 11.00 -25.86 15.63
C ILE A 565 11.11 -24.59 16.49
N ASP A 566 12.28 -24.36 17.08
CA ASP A 566 12.55 -23.12 17.81
C ASP A 566 12.47 -21.91 16.86
N ARG A 567 11.60 -20.93 17.19
CA ARG A 567 11.43 -19.66 16.47
C ARG A 567 12.74 -18.91 16.28
N SER A 568 13.69 -19.06 17.21
CA SER A 568 15.02 -18.47 17.12
C SER A 568 15.88 -18.97 15.96
N LYS A 569 15.44 -20.01 15.23
CA LYS A 569 16.07 -20.50 14.00
C LYS A 569 15.71 -19.73 12.73
N LEU A 570 14.71 -18.84 12.79
CA LEU A 570 14.30 -18.06 11.63
C LEU A 570 15.35 -17.02 11.26
N VAL A 571 15.70 -16.98 9.99
CA VAL A 571 16.54 -15.96 9.36
C VAL A 571 15.73 -15.28 8.27
N VAL A 572 15.63 -13.95 8.31
CA VAL A 572 15.23 -13.20 7.12
C VAL A 572 16.51 -13.00 6.32
N ALA A 573 16.73 -13.75 5.25
CA ALA A 573 18.00 -13.71 4.50
C ALA A 573 18.06 -12.50 3.56
N GLU A 574 16.91 -12.13 3.00
CA GLU A 574 16.73 -10.98 2.14
C GLU A 574 15.46 -10.26 2.56
N TRP A 575 15.58 -8.96 2.82
CA TRP A 575 14.45 -8.08 3.02
C TRP A 575 14.65 -6.78 2.26
N ASN A 576 13.58 -6.32 1.62
CA ASN A 576 13.45 -4.98 1.07
C ASN A 576 11.97 -4.63 0.85
N LEU A 577 11.66 -3.34 0.64
CA LEU A 577 10.28 -2.92 0.31
C LEU A 577 9.80 -3.40 -1.07
N THR A 578 10.72 -3.83 -1.92
CA THR A 578 10.48 -4.26 -3.30
C THR A 578 11.65 -5.11 -3.79
N CYS A 579 11.41 -6.05 -4.70
CA CYS A 579 12.46 -6.77 -5.43
C CYS A 579 12.94 -5.98 -6.67
N SER A 580 12.25 -4.89 -7.02
CA SER A 580 12.60 -4.02 -8.14
C SER A 580 13.88 -3.24 -7.86
N ASN A 581 14.76 -3.25 -8.85
CA ASN A 581 15.96 -2.41 -8.89
C ASN A 581 15.69 -1.06 -9.57
N ARG A 582 14.43 -0.74 -9.87
CA ARG A 582 14.01 0.49 -10.58
C ARG A 582 12.90 1.25 -9.88
N ASN A 583 12.74 1.01 -8.58
CA ASN A 583 11.73 1.67 -7.75
C ASN A 583 12.43 2.71 -6.85
N TYR A 584 12.21 4.00 -7.12
CA TYR A 584 12.86 5.11 -6.40
C TYR A 584 12.54 5.16 -4.91
N LEU A 585 11.53 4.43 -4.41
CA LEU A 585 11.33 4.27 -2.97
C LEU A 585 12.51 3.55 -2.30
N ASN A 586 13.34 2.83 -3.04
CA ASN A 586 14.59 2.30 -2.51
C ASN A 586 15.59 3.38 -2.07
N ASP A 587 15.42 4.60 -2.58
CA ASP A 587 16.26 5.76 -2.32
C ASP A 587 15.64 6.75 -1.29
N SER A 588 14.41 6.50 -0.82
CA SER A 588 13.64 7.43 0.02
C SER A 588 13.76 7.18 1.53
N ALA A 589 13.34 8.17 2.32
CA ALA A 589 13.27 8.08 3.79
C ALA A 589 12.28 7.01 4.26
N PHE A 590 11.17 6.83 3.54
CA PHE A 590 10.20 5.75 3.74
C PHE A 590 10.87 4.39 3.95
N ARG A 591 11.84 3.98 3.11
CA ARG A 591 12.53 2.69 3.26
C ARG A 591 13.26 2.55 4.60
N GLY A 592 13.93 3.61 5.04
CA GLY A 592 14.61 3.64 6.34
C GLY A 592 13.62 3.55 7.50
N CYS A 593 12.52 4.31 7.41
CA CYS A 593 11.43 4.29 8.38
C CYS A 593 10.76 2.91 8.47
N LEU A 594 10.51 2.27 7.33
CA LEU A 594 9.94 0.92 7.23
C LEU A 594 10.84 -0.13 7.88
N LEU A 595 12.16 -0.07 7.64
CA LEU A 595 13.12 -0.95 8.32
C LEU A 595 13.01 -0.82 9.83
N ILE A 596 13.01 0.42 10.35
CA ILE A 596 12.92 0.67 11.79
C ILE A 596 11.62 0.10 12.35
N ARG A 597 10.47 0.34 11.69
CA ARG A 597 9.17 -0.24 12.06
C ARG A 597 9.26 -1.75 12.18
N ASN A 598 9.80 -2.41 11.16
CA ASN A 598 9.92 -3.87 11.11
C ASN A 598 10.82 -4.40 12.25
N ILE A 599 11.95 -3.76 12.50
CA ILE A 599 12.87 -4.16 13.58
C ILE A 599 12.25 -3.97 14.95
N VAL A 600 11.56 -2.84 15.18
CA VAL A 600 10.88 -2.57 16.45
C VAL A 600 9.78 -3.60 16.70
N LYS A 601 8.97 -3.94 15.70
CA LYS A 601 7.83 -4.85 15.86
C LYS A 601 8.20 -6.33 15.88
N TYR A 602 9.00 -6.81 14.92
CA TYR A 602 9.06 -8.25 14.62
C TYR A 602 10.42 -8.90 14.89
N ALA A 603 11.49 -8.11 15.00
CA ALA A 603 12.83 -8.70 15.03
C ALA A 603 13.16 -9.44 16.35
N LYS A 604 12.35 -9.32 17.42
CA LYS A 604 12.68 -9.89 18.73
C LYS A 604 13.08 -11.37 18.69
N ASP A 605 12.30 -12.20 17.99
CA ASP A 605 12.48 -13.65 17.97
C ASP A 605 13.32 -14.18 16.80
N ILE A 606 13.77 -13.29 15.89
CA ILE A 606 14.51 -13.64 14.68
C ILE A 606 16.01 -13.79 14.96
N ASP A 607 16.72 -14.72 14.31
CA ASP A 607 18.18 -14.85 14.45
C ASP A 607 18.94 -13.69 13.83
N VAL A 608 18.60 -13.44 12.57
CA VAL A 608 19.28 -12.50 11.68
C VAL A 608 18.23 -11.88 10.77
N TRP A 609 18.25 -10.56 10.67
CA TRP A 609 17.52 -9.79 9.69
C TRP A 609 18.51 -9.27 8.64
N GLY A 610 18.52 -9.92 7.49
CA GLY A 610 19.42 -9.72 6.38
C GLY A 610 18.94 -8.65 5.42
N LEU A 611 19.86 -7.82 4.95
CA LEU A 611 19.55 -6.69 4.09
C LEU A 611 19.87 -6.98 2.64
N TRP A 612 18.91 -6.70 1.78
CA TRP A 612 19.06 -6.69 0.34
C TRP A 612 19.06 -5.23 -0.15
N ILE A 613 20.16 -4.67 -0.67
CA ILE A 613 21.47 -5.26 -0.96
C ILE A 613 22.60 -4.27 -0.64
N ALA A 614 23.86 -4.71 -0.57
CA ALA A 614 24.99 -3.85 -0.18
C ALA A 614 25.07 -2.56 -1.01
N THR A 615 25.03 -2.65 -2.34
CA THR A 615 25.35 -1.52 -3.21
C THR A 615 24.59 -1.52 -4.53
N ASP A 616 24.30 -0.33 -5.06
CA ASP A 616 23.71 -0.16 -6.40
C ASP A 616 24.62 -0.65 -7.55
N TRP A 617 25.91 -0.90 -7.31
CA TRP A 617 26.77 -1.52 -8.33
C TRP A 617 26.28 -2.90 -8.77
N GLN A 618 25.50 -3.57 -7.93
CA GLN A 618 24.89 -4.87 -8.26
C GLN A 618 23.68 -4.72 -9.18
N CYS A 619 23.08 -3.53 -9.19
CA CYS A 619 21.91 -3.16 -9.97
C CYS A 619 22.28 -2.39 -11.25
N ASN A 620 23.59 -2.25 -11.52
CA ASN A 620 24.12 -1.38 -12.56
C ASN A 620 23.97 -2.03 -13.94
N SER A 621 23.29 -1.33 -14.84
CA SER A 621 23.08 -1.76 -16.23
C SER A 621 23.15 -0.55 -17.17
N TYR A 622 22.97 -0.78 -18.48
CA TYR A 622 22.89 0.30 -19.47
C TYR A 622 21.77 1.34 -19.19
N ALA A 623 20.79 0.96 -18.35
CA ALA A 623 19.71 1.83 -17.90
C ALA A 623 20.06 2.63 -16.63
N ALA A 624 21.13 2.29 -15.89
CA ALA A 624 21.50 2.91 -14.62
C ALA A 624 22.42 4.14 -14.80
N ARG A 625 21.90 5.17 -15.48
CA ARG A 625 22.70 6.36 -15.85
C ARG A 625 22.81 7.38 -14.72
N ASN A 626 21.79 7.48 -13.87
CA ASN A 626 21.67 8.50 -12.84
C ASN A 626 22.49 8.15 -11.58
N ILE A 627 22.69 9.10 -10.69
CA ILE A 627 23.37 8.88 -9.39
C ILE A 627 22.56 7.94 -8.47
N ILE A 628 21.23 7.93 -8.63
CA ILE A 628 20.30 6.96 -8.06
C ILE A 628 19.35 6.47 -9.14
N ASN A 629 18.89 5.22 -9.06
CA ASN A 629 18.05 4.61 -10.10
C ASN A 629 16.96 3.71 -9.50
N GLY A 630 16.63 3.85 -8.22
CA GLY A 630 15.73 2.94 -7.53
C GLY A 630 16.35 1.57 -7.21
N GLY A 631 17.68 1.48 -7.15
CA GLY A 631 18.39 0.25 -6.81
C GLY A 631 18.33 -0.06 -5.31
N GLY A 632 18.33 -1.35 -4.95
CA GLY A 632 18.23 -1.79 -3.56
C GLY A 632 19.46 -1.51 -2.69
N GLY A 633 20.53 -0.89 -3.20
CA GLY A 633 21.77 -0.64 -2.48
C GLY A 633 21.58 0.15 -1.19
N LEU A 634 22.38 -0.13 -0.15
CA LEU A 634 22.48 0.73 1.04
C LEU A 634 23.23 2.04 0.73
N VAL A 635 24.09 1.99 -0.29
CA VAL A 635 24.82 3.12 -0.87
C VAL A 635 24.66 3.12 -2.39
N SER A 636 24.65 4.33 -2.97
CA SER A 636 24.63 4.50 -4.42
C SER A 636 25.95 4.05 -5.07
N LYS A 637 25.99 4.05 -6.40
CA LYS A 637 27.22 3.74 -7.17
C LYS A 637 28.38 4.70 -6.85
N ASP A 638 28.05 5.95 -6.50
CA ASP A 638 28.99 7.02 -6.18
C ASP A 638 29.23 7.16 -4.67
N THR A 639 28.94 6.10 -3.89
CA THR A 639 29.14 6.05 -2.42
C THR A 639 28.33 7.12 -1.67
N ILE A 640 27.20 7.56 -2.21
CA ILE A 640 26.27 8.41 -1.47
C ILE A 640 25.40 7.50 -0.60
N ARG A 641 25.33 7.81 0.70
CA ARG A 641 24.56 7.04 1.68
C ARG A 641 23.07 7.31 1.48
N LYS A 642 22.28 6.25 1.38
CA LYS A 642 20.82 6.35 1.30
C LYS A 642 20.19 6.39 2.70
N PRO A 643 18.94 6.85 2.87
CA PRO A 643 18.29 6.91 4.18
C PRO A 643 18.34 5.59 4.99
N ILE A 644 18.20 4.43 4.34
CA ILE A 644 18.32 3.11 5.00
C ILE A 644 19.69 2.90 5.67
N PHE A 645 20.79 3.44 5.12
CA PHE A 645 22.10 3.38 5.76
C PHE A 645 22.08 4.07 7.13
N TYR A 646 21.41 5.22 7.22
CA TYR A 646 21.28 5.95 8.48
C TYR A 646 20.33 5.27 9.45
N ALA A 647 19.24 4.65 8.96
CA ALA A 647 18.35 3.84 9.80
C ALA A 647 19.12 2.73 10.52
N ILE A 648 19.99 1.99 9.81
CA ILE A 648 20.83 0.94 10.41
C ILE A 648 21.82 1.54 11.42
N LYS A 649 22.48 2.64 11.07
CA LYS A 649 23.43 3.32 11.96
C LYS A 649 22.77 3.81 13.24
N MET A 650 21.56 4.34 13.16
CA MET A 650 20.76 4.77 14.30
C MET A 650 20.31 3.58 15.17
N LEU A 651 19.83 2.49 14.56
CA LEU A 651 19.50 1.26 15.29
C LEU A 651 20.73 0.70 16.04
N ASN A 652 21.93 0.80 15.46
CA ASN A 652 23.17 0.38 16.11
C ASN A 652 23.57 1.23 17.31
N HIS A 653 23.06 2.47 17.44
CA HIS A 653 23.30 3.31 18.63
C HIS A 653 22.44 2.93 19.84
N LEU A 654 21.40 2.11 19.66
CA LEU A 654 20.54 1.67 20.75
C LEU A 654 21.33 0.91 21.83
N GLY A 655 20.88 1.03 23.08
CA GLY A 655 21.45 0.35 24.23
C GLY A 655 21.32 -1.18 24.18
N THR A 656 21.72 -1.87 25.24
CA THR A 656 21.68 -3.35 25.30
C THR A 656 20.41 -3.88 25.97
N LYS A 657 19.65 -3.02 26.64
CA LYS A 657 18.43 -3.37 27.34
C LYS A 657 17.26 -2.60 26.76
N VAL A 658 16.21 -3.29 26.32
CA VAL A 658 14.96 -2.63 25.90
C VAL A 658 14.09 -2.39 27.13
N ILE A 659 13.64 -1.15 27.29
CA ILE A 659 12.73 -0.74 28.36
C ILE A 659 11.29 -0.81 27.86
N ALA A 660 11.03 -0.30 26.65
CA ALA A 660 9.70 -0.24 26.07
C ALA A 660 9.75 -0.26 24.54
N ARG A 661 8.68 -0.76 23.93
CA ARG A 661 8.37 -0.66 22.51
C ARG A 661 6.94 -0.17 22.37
N GLY A 662 6.73 0.77 21.47
CA GLY A 662 5.40 1.19 21.01
C GLY A 662 5.37 1.22 19.49
N ASP A 663 4.22 1.61 18.93
CA ASP A 663 4.02 1.60 17.48
C ASP A 663 4.94 2.55 16.71
N ASN A 664 5.48 3.57 17.38
CA ASN A 664 6.31 4.62 16.78
C ASN A 664 7.63 4.85 17.51
N TYR A 665 7.99 4.00 18.49
CA TYR A 665 9.22 4.18 19.25
C TYR A 665 9.76 2.88 19.87
N MET A 666 11.06 2.87 20.16
CA MET A 666 11.67 1.91 21.07
C MET A 666 12.67 2.62 21.99
N VAL A 667 12.50 2.41 23.30
CA VAL A 667 13.34 2.97 24.37
C VAL A 667 14.30 1.91 24.85
N THR A 668 15.59 2.23 24.86
CA THR A 668 16.65 1.35 25.36
C THR A 668 17.52 2.06 26.39
N ARG A 669 18.13 1.27 27.28
CA ARG A 669 19.08 1.75 28.30
C ARG A 669 20.51 1.44 27.89
N VAL A 670 21.38 2.44 28.01
CA VAL A 670 22.83 2.32 27.80
C VAL A 670 23.54 2.12 29.14
N ALA A 671 23.24 2.98 30.11
CA ALA A 671 23.76 2.96 31.48
C ALA A 671 22.67 3.47 32.44
N ASP A 672 22.98 3.54 33.74
CA ASP A 672 22.06 4.12 34.71
C ASP A 672 21.75 5.58 34.35
N ASP A 673 20.45 5.92 34.29
CA ASP A 673 19.93 7.22 33.84
C ASP A 673 20.37 7.66 32.42
N GLU A 674 20.86 6.74 31.58
CA GLU A 674 21.25 7.01 30.20
C GLU A 674 20.45 6.15 29.20
N TYR A 675 19.75 6.83 28.28
CA TYR A 675 18.78 6.22 27.38
C TYR A 675 19.07 6.54 25.91
N GLN A 676 18.76 5.56 25.05
CA GLN A 676 18.72 5.72 23.59
C GLN A 676 17.32 5.38 23.11
N ILE A 677 16.69 6.33 22.43
CA ILE A 677 15.29 6.23 21.99
C ILE A 677 15.25 6.39 20.48
N ILE A 678 14.78 5.38 19.77
CA ILE A 678 14.47 5.53 18.34
C ILE A 678 12.99 5.84 18.18
N CYS A 679 12.67 6.85 17.39
CA CYS A 679 11.32 7.32 17.11
C CYS A 679 11.12 7.42 15.59
N PHE A 680 9.93 7.12 15.09
CA PHE A 680 9.67 7.13 13.65
C PHE A 680 8.19 7.37 13.32
N ASN A 681 7.91 8.04 12.22
CA ASN A 681 6.58 8.24 11.66
C ASN A 681 6.51 7.62 10.26
N LEU A 682 5.93 6.43 10.15
CA LEU A 682 5.76 5.74 8.88
C LEU A 682 4.41 6.12 8.27
N VAL A 683 4.44 6.87 7.16
CA VAL A 683 3.25 7.20 6.37
C VAL A 683 3.11 6.17 5.27
N TRP A 684 1.94 5.53 5.17
CA TRP A 684 1.72 4.51 4.15
C TRP A 684 1.36 5.13 2.81
N TYR A 685 1.75 4.46 1.74
CA TYR A 685 1.44 4.92 0.39
C TYR A 685 -0.06 4.81 0.06
N ASN A 686 -0.52 5.71 -0.80
CA ASN A 686 -1.88 5.77 -1.32
C ASN A 686 -2.13 4.74 -2.43
N SER A 687 -3.37 4.68 -2.92
CA SER A 687 -3.78 3.69 -3.92
C SER A 687 -3.02 3.77 -5.25
N SER A 688 -2.48 4.95 -5.62
CA SER A 688 -1.75 5.14 -6.88
C SER A 688 -0.50 4.26 -6.95
N TYR A 689 0.20 4.07 -5.83
CA TYR A 689 1.37 3.20 -5.79
C TYR A 689 1.06 1.82 -6.31
N PHE A 690 -0.09 1.23 -5.97
CA PHE A 690 -0.44 -0.13 -6.37
C PHE A 690 -0.86 -0.25 -7.84
N ILE A 691 -1.36 0.84 -8.42
CA ILE A 691 -1.91 0.89 -9.77
C ILE A 691 -0.81 1.17 -10.79
N ASP A 692 0.13 2.07 -10.46
CA ASP A 692 1.19 2.50 -11.37
C ASP A 692 2.17 1.39 -11.69
N ALA A 693 2.73 1.36 -12.89
CA ALA A 693 3.77 0.40 -13.24
C ALA A 693 5.04 0.67 -12.41
N GLU A 694 5.47 -0.33 -11.63
CA GLU A 694 6.56 -0.20 -10.66
C GLU A 694 7.90 0.26 -11.27
N ASN A 695 8.16 -0.09 -12.53
CA ASN A 695 9.40 0.22 -13.23
C ASN A 695 9.36 1.51 -14.07
N GLN A 696 8.25 2.26 -14.02
CA GLN A 696 8.05 3.48 -14.82
C GLN A 696 7.93 4.74 -13.99
N ALA A 697 7.74 4.62 -12.67
CA ALA A 697 7.56 5.76 -11.78
C ALA A 697 8.80 6.67 -11.79
N THR A 698 8.56 7.95 -12.05
CA THR A 698 9.51 9.05 -11.87
C THR A 698 9.74 9.34 -10.39
N VAL A 699 10.74 10.17 -10.08
CA VAL A 699 10.98 10.64 -8.70
C VAL A 699 9.77 11.42 -8.18
N GLU A 700 9.18 12.25 -9.04
CA GLU A 700 8.01 13.06 -8.71
C GLU A 700 6.77 12.20 -8.43
N GLU A 701 6.53 11.17 -9.26
CA GLU A 701 5.45 10.20 -9.02
C GLU A 701 5.67 9.43 -7.71
N ALA A 702 6.92 9.01 -7.43
CA ALA A 702 7.25 8.32 -6.19
C ALA A 702 6.95 9.15 -4.94
N LYS A 703 7.19 10.47 -4.99
CA LYS A 703 6.82 11.39 -3.89
C LYS A 703 5.30 11.55 -3.77
N SER A 704 4.57 11.50 -4.89
CA SER A 704 3.10 11.63 -4.88
C SER A 704 2.34 10.46 -4.24
N TYR A 705 3.04 9.37 -3.90
CA TYR A 705 2.44 8.22 -3.22
C TYR A 705 2.13 8.46 -1.75
N PHE A 706 2.67 9.50 -1.13
CA PHE A 706 2.53 9.72 0.31
C PHE A 706 1.71 10.97 0.61
N ASP A 707 0.97 10.92 1.71
CA ASP A 707 0.40 12.13 2.30
C ASP A 707 1.48 12.82 3.13
N THR A 708 2.12 13.83 2.53
CA THR A 708 3.27 14.51 3.13
C THR A 708 2.94 15.34 4.37
N LYS A 709 1.67 15.40 4.77
CA LYS A 709 1.19 16.23 5.89
C LYS A 709 0.94 15.48 7.19
N ASP A 710 1.14 14.16 7.21
CA ASP A 710 1.02 13.39 8.45
C ASP A 710 2.13 13.83 9.42
N HIS A 711 1.73 14.60 10.44
CA HIS A 711 2.57 15.01 11.54
C HIS A 711 2.17 14.27 12.81
N LYS A 712 3.16 13.65 13.46
CA LYS A 712 2.95 12.88 14.69
C LYS A 712 3.72 13.49 15.85
N LYS A 713 3.04 13.69 16.98
CA LYS A 713 3.66 14.15 18.22
C LYS A 713 3.75 12.99 19.22
N LEU A 714 4.98 12.61 19.58
CA LEU A 714 5.27 11.62 20.62
C LEU A 714 5.58 12.34 21.94
N VAL A 715 4.93 11.94 23.02
CA VAL A 715 5.22 12.37 24.38
C VAL A 715 5.62 11.13 25.19
N ILE A 716 6.92 10.98 25.42
CA ILE A 716 7.52 9.84 26.12
C ILE A 716 7.83 10.25 27.55
N LYS A 717 7.16 9.61 28.52
CA LYS A 717 7.28 9.86 29.95
C LYS A 717 8.02 8.70 30.62
N LEU A 718 9.27 8.93 30.99
CA LEU A 718 10.12 7.95 31.68
C LEU A 718 10.00 8.14 33.20
N ALA A 719 9.40 7.17 33.88
CA ALA A 719 9.24 7.13 35.33
C ALA A 719 10.33 6.29 35.99
N GLY A 720 10.81 6.73 37.16
CA GLY A 720 11.88 6.09 37.92
C GLY A 720 13.28 6.55 37.52
N VAL A 721 13.39 7.75 36.93
CA VAL A 721 14.66 8.42 36.64
C VAL A 721 15.18 9.19 37.87
N SER A 722 16.41 9.68 37.84
CA SER A 722 16.95 10.56 38.89
C SER A 722 16.06 11.78 39.18
N GLU A 723 15.88 12.05 40.48
CA GLU A 723 14.94 13.06 40.97
C GLU A 723 15.41 14.49 40.66
N ASN A 724 14.57 15.28 40.00
CA ASN A 724 14.81 16.70 39.69
C ASN A 724 16.17 16.98 38.99
N ALA A 725 16.69 16.00 38.25
CA ALA A 725 17.96 16.02 37.55
C ALA A 725 17.85 16.67 36.15
N GLY A 726 18.93 17.31 35.69
CA GLY A 726 19.07 17.84 34.34
C GLY A 726 19.57 16.78 33.37
N TYR A 727 19.04 16.77 32.16
CA TYR A 727 19.40 15.84 31.10
C TYR A 727 19.68 16.59 29.79
N VAL A 728 20.71 16.14 29.09
CA VAL A 728 20.99 16.53 27.71
C VAL A 728 20.29 15.55 26.77
N VAL A 729 19.61 16.09 25.76
CA VAL A 729 19.06 15.30 24.65
C VAL A 729 19.82 15.65 23.38
N LYS A 730 20.49 14.67 22.76
CA LYS A 730 21.03 14.80 21.39
C LYS A 730 20.11 14.07 20.43
N ARG A 731 19.57 14.78 19.44
CA ARG A 731 18.69 14.21 18.40
C ARG A 731 19.45 14.11 17.08
N ARG A 732 19.36 12.96 16.42
CA ARG A 732 19.76 12.80 15.01
C ARG A 732 18.55 12.42 14.18
N SER A 733 18.26 13.15 13.12
CA SER A 733 17.04 12.93 12.32
C SER A 733 17.28 12.80 10.82
N VAL A 734 16.45 11.99 10.15
CA VAL A 734 16.37 11.86 8.69
C VAL A 734 14.91 11.98 8.25
N ASN A 735 14.67 12.82 7.25
CA ASN A 735 13.38 13.05 6.58
C ASN A 735 13.65 13.56 5.15
N ALA A 736 12.63 14.09 4.48
CA ALA A 736 12.77 14.68 3.14
C ALA A 736 13.67 15.93 3.10
N ASN A 737 13.83 16.64 4.23
CA ASN A 737 14.62 17.87 4.33
C ASN A 737 16.09 17.63 4.63
N HIS A 738 16.45 16.50 5.26
CA HIS A 738 17.82 16.16 5.64
C HIS A 738 18.08 14.66 5.65
N GLY A 739 19.22 14.26 5.08
CA GLY A 739 19.65 12.86 5.00
C GLY A 739 18.99 12.07 3.87
N SER A 740 18.26 12.73 2.95
CA SER A 740 17.56 12.11 1.83
C SER A 740 18.21 12.43 0.48
N ILE A 741 18.78 11.40 -0.15
CA ILE A 741 19.45 11.51 -1.45
C ILE A 741 18.49 11.87 -2.59
N ILE A 742 17.27 11.32 -2.56
CA ILE A 742 16.26 11.57 -3.59
C ILE A 742 15.79 13.04 -3.56
N ASP A 743 15.72 13.63 -2.37
CA ASP A 743 15.35 15.03 -2.20
C ASP A 743 16.49 15.99 -2.56
N GLU A 744 17.72 15.70 -2.13
CA GLU A 744 18.89 16.50 -2.52
C GLU A 744 19.15 16.46 -4.02
N TRP A 745 18.99 15.31 -4.67
CA TRP A 745 19.12 15.21 -6.12
C TRP A 745 18.03 15.99 -6.86
N SER A 746 16.81 16.05 -6.34
CA SER A 746 15.71 16.81 -6.94
C SER A 746 15.98 18.32 -7.01
N LYS A 747 16.82 18.87 -6.13
CA LYS A 747 17.30 20.26 -6.20
C LYS A 747 18.17 20.54 -7.43
N PHE A 748 18.75 19.50 -8.02
CA PHE A 748 19.49 19.54 -9.30
C PHE A 748 18.60 19.14 -10.49
N ASN A 749 17.27 19.30 -10.37
CA ASN A 749 16.28 18.92 -11.38
C ASN A 749 16.38 17.46 -11.84
N ASN A 750 16.82 16.56 -10.95
CA ASN A 750 17.03 15.15 -11.26
C ASN A 750 17.96 14.94 -12.48
N ASP A 751 18.96 15.81 -12.67
CA ASP A 751 19.86 15.70 -13.83
C ASP A 751 20.74 14.45 -13.73
N SER A 752 20.81 13.73 -14.84
CA SER A 752 21.66 12.56 -15.04
C SER A 752 23.14 12.89 -15.25
N LYS A 753 23.47 14.15 -15.56
CA LYS A 753 24.80 14.60 -15.98
C LYS A 753 25.45 15.52 -14.94
N LEU A 754 25.45 15.10 -13.68
CA LEU A 754 26.12 15.83 -12.61
C LEU A 754 27.64 15.78 -12.75
N GLU A 755 28.29 16.90 -12.46
CA GLU A 755 29.73 17.00 -12.32
C GLU A 755 30.21 16.33 -11.02
N ARG A 756 31.50 15.95 -10.97
CA ARG A 756 32.07 15.32 -9.75
C ARG A 756 31.98 16.21 -8.51
N SER A 757 32.09 17.52 -8.68
CA SER A 757 31.91 18.52 -7.62
C SER A 757 30.49 18.49 -7.04
N GLU A 758 29.48 18.35 -7.89
CA GLU A 758 28.07 18.27 -7.51
C GLU A 758 27.75 16.96 -6.81
N ILE A 759 28.25 15.83 -7.34
CA ILE A 759 28.12 14.52 -6.69
C ILE A 759 28.74 14.55 -5.29
N LYS A 760 29.93 15.14 -5.15
CA LYS A 760 30.61 15.28 -3.86
C LYS A 760 29.83 16.19 -2.91
N TYR A 761 29.25 17.28 -3.40
CA TYR A 761 28.37 18.14 -2.61
C TYR A 761 27.17 17.36 -2.06
N ILE A 762 26.47 16.60 -2.92
CA ILE A 762 25.35 15.74 -2.50
C ILE A 762 25.82 14.72 -1.45
N GLN A 763 26.99 14.13 -1.64
CA GLN A 763 27.57 13.19 -0.68
C GLN A 763 27.81 13.81 0.71
N GLU A 764 28.18 15.08 0.77
CA GLU A 764 28.48 15.80 2.01
C GLU A 764 27.23 16.36 2.71
N ILE A 765 26.16 16.67 1.96
CA ILE A 765 24.92 17.23 2.53
C ILE A 765 23.86 16.17 2.88
N CYS A 766 23.91 14.99 2.27
CA CYS A 766 23.06 13.84 2.60
C CYS A 766 23.44 13.23 3.96
N LEU A 767 23.42 14.01 5.05
CA LEU A 767 23.69 13.61 6.42
C LEU A 767 22.43 13.82 7.28
N PRO A 768 22.23 13.03 8.35
CA PRO A 768 21.18 13.30 9.34
C PRO A 768 21.39 14.67 9.99
N GLU A 769 20.31 15.40 10.22
CA GLU A 769 20.34 16.60 11.05
C GLU A 769 20.77 16.22 12.49
N LEU A 770 21.61 17.04 13.12
CA LEU A 770 22.04 16.87 14.51
C LEU A 770 21.66 18.10 15.33
N SER A 771 20.87 17.90 16.38
CA SER A 771 20.49 18.95 17.33
C SER A 771 20.71 18.52 18.78
N ARG A 772 20.76 19.50 19.69
CA ARG A 772 20.96 19.30 21.12
C ARG A 772 20.02 20.21 21.92
N SER A 773 19.37 19.65 22.93
CA SER A 773 18.53 20.37 23.88
C SER A 773 18.78 19.90 25.32
N HIS A 774 18.14 20.59 26.26
CA HIS A 774 18.26 20.36 27.69
C HIS A 774 16.85 20.25 28.29
N ILE A 775 16.62 19.22 29.11
CA ILE A 775 15.35 18.96 29.78
C ILE A 775 15.60 18.60 31.25
N ARG A 776 14.56 18.67 32.08
CA ARG A 776 14.67 18.38 33.51
C ARG A 776 13.55 17.45 33.96
N SER A 777 13.86 16.47 34.80
CA SER A 777 12.84 15.65 35.45
C SER A 777 12.06 16.46 36.50
N ARG A 778 10.79 16.12 36.71
CA ARG A 778 9.95 16.63 37.80
C ARG A 778 9.67 15.48 38.75
N GLY A 779 10.26 15.51 39.95
CA GLY A 779 10.39 14.29 40.76
C GLY A 779 11.16 13.22 39.98
N GLU A 780 10.72 11.96 40.04
CA GLU A 780 11.29 10.83 39.28
C GLU A 780 10.69 10.65 37.87
N LEU A 781 10.10 11.70 37.28
CA LEU A 781 9.46 11.65 35.97
C LEU A 781 10.15 12.58 34.96
N LEU A 782 10.64 12.04 33.85
CA LEU A 782 11.19 12.79 32.73
C LEU A 782 10.24 12.74 31.53
N THR A 783 9.81 13.89 31.03
CA THR A 783 8.96 14.00 29.83
C THR A 783 9.80 14.46 28.64
N ILE A 784 9.74 13.71 27.55
CA ILE A 784 10.42 13.98 26.29
C ILE A 784 9.36 14.13 25.21
N GLU A 785 9.34 15.27 24.53
CA GLU A 785 8.45 15.54 23.40
C GLU A 785 9.24 15.43 22.09
N VAL A 786 8.68 14.73 21.10
CA VAL A 786 9.26 14.57 19.77
C VAL A 786 8.18 14.80 18.74
N ASP A 787 8.33 15.86 17.96
CA ASP A 787 7.53 16.11 16.78
C ASP A 787 8.21 15.44 15.57
N LEU A 788 7.45 14.63 14.83
CA LEU A 788 7.90 13.89 13.66
C LEU A 788 7.09 14.30 12.44
N GLU A 789 7.78 14.66 11.36
CA GLU A 789 7.21 14.84 10.03
C GLU A 789 6.90 13.49 9.37
N ALA A 790 6.20 13.52 8.23
CA ALA A 790 5.97 12.35 7.40
C ALA A 790 7.30 11.67 7.03
N GLU A 791 7.37 10.35 7.20
CA GLU A 791 8.55 9.52 6.90
C GLU A 791 9.80 9.85 7.72
N GLU A 792 9.68 10.69 8.75
CA GLU A 792 10.80 11.03 9.61
C GLU A 792 11.12 9.88 10.57
N PHE A 793 12.42 9.61 10.71
CA PHE A 793 12.93 8.79 11.81
C PHE A 793 14.12 9.46 12.47
N CYS A 794 14.19 9.33 13.80
CA CYS A 794 15.26 9.92 14.59
C CYS A 794 15.70 9.03 15.75
N VAL A 795 16.93 9.24 16.21
CA VAL A 795 17.44 8.68 17.46
C VAL A 795 17.80 9.78 18.45
N LEU A 796 17.31 9.62 19.67
CA LEU A 796 17.61 10.49 20.80
C LEU A 796 18.60 9.79 21.72
N HIS A 797 19.66 10.49 22.09
CA HIS A 797 20.54 10.12 23.18
C HIS A 797 20.26 11.04 24.37
N VAL A 798 19.69 10.48 25.43
CA VAL A 798 19.29 11.18 26.65
C VAL A 798 20.23 10.77 27.76
N PHE A 799 20.98 11.71 28.34
CA PHE A 799 21.97 11.42 29.37
C PHE A 799 22.06 12.55 30.40
N PRO A 800 22.51 12.28 31.64
CA PRO A 800 22.57 13.29 32.69
C PRO A 800 23.50 14.45 32.35
N GLU A 801 23.15 15.65 32.82
CA GLU A 801 24.07 16.79 32.88
C GLU A 801 25.06 16.59 34.03
N TYR A 802 26.36 16.52 33.69
CA TYR A 802 27.46 16.45 34.66
C TYR A 802 28.06 17.82 34.92
#